data_AF-A0A4Y7LSN4-F1
#
_entry.id   AF-A0A4Y7LSN4-F1
#
_cell.length_a   1.000
_cell.length_b   1.000
_cell.length_c   1.000
_cell.angle_alpha   90.00
_cell.angle_beta   90.00
_cell.angle_gamma   90.00
#
_symmetry.space_group_name_H-M   'P 1'
#
loop_
_entity.id
_entity.type
_entity.pdbx_description
1 polymer ?
#
loop_
_entity_poly.entity_id
_entity_poly.type
_entity_poly.pdbx_seq_one_letter_code
_entity_poly.pdbx_strand_id
1 'polypeptide(L)'
;MSAEREAPGEDSIRVVCRFRPLNDAEERAGSKFVVKFPPGTDDQCINLGGKVYMFDKVFKPNASQEKVYNEAAKSIVKDVLMGYNGTIFAYGQTSSVSKVNLSVHEDKNRIPYVKGVTERFVTSPEEVFEVIEEGKANRHIAVTNMNEHSSRSHSVFLINVKQENLENQKKLSGKLYLVDLAGSEKVSKTGAEGTVLDEAKNINKSLSALGNVISALADGNKSHIPYRDSKLTRILQESLGGNARTTIVTCCSPASFNEAETKTTLDFGRRAKTIKNAVTVNEELTAEEWKRRYEKEKEKAQRYKTKLEIAEAELNRWRSGESVGQEEQINLRDAMDVSTISVDLTPVAPAAPVLPPVVAAPAVRADWDSERERLYQQLDDKDEEINQQSQLVEKLKEQMMEQEELIGATRRDYESLQQEMNRIQAENESAKEEVKEVLQALEELAVNYDQKSQEVEAKNRDNETVNEELSQRQSQLNSTLSELAQVKDTAAHQRRKLNDLLTSLFKDLNEMGVAFGADLKSSLQPFDSNSSKSEEEFTMARIYVSKMKSEVKNLVQRCQTLESSQSECSKKMDESERELVDLRLLISQHEAKMKALQENMKEVENKKRHLEEAVDSLNEECAKLKAAEQMQAVSTIDKAAEQEQALLIKGALEQQLDQHREAHQKQVAMLRDEITDKQTVIEDLRDSKRELTLIHEQLVRDHERIKQEESDKSHKLQELLGANERREQARQDLKGLEETVAKELQTLHNLRKLFVQDLQSRVKKSLSGEEPEDGGGSLAQKQKISFLENNLDQLTKVHKQLVRDNADLRCELPKLEKRLRATMERVKVLEAALKEAKEGAMRDRKRYQYEVDRIKEAVRQKNLARRGHAAQIAKPIRAGQHPHQATTNQPT
;
A
#
# COMPACT_ATOMS: atom_id res chain seq x y z
N MET A 1 -13.62 -20.70 50.26
CA MET A 1 -13.16 -20.80 48.87
C MET A 1 -11.87 -21.58 48.86
N SER A 2 -11.91 -22.81 48.37
CA SER A 2 -10.72 -23.66 48.24
C SER A 2 -9.94 -23.20 47.03
N ALA A 3 -8.72 -22.68 47.23
CA ALA A 3 -7.82 -22.45 46.11
C ALA A 3 -7.30 -23.81 45.63
N GLU A 4 -7.85 -24.31 44.53
CA GLU A 4 -7.20 -25.39 43.78
C GLU A 4 -5.83 -24.87 43.33
N ARG A 5 -4.77 -25.59 43.72
CA ARG A 5 -3.43 -25.27 43.26
C ARG A 5 -3.33 -25.65 41.78
N GLU A 6 -3.35 -24.65 40.92
CA GLU A 6 -3.12 -24.80 39.48
C GLU A 6 -1.81 -25.56 39.22
N ALA A 7 -1.80 -26.35 38.14
CA ALA A 7 -0.72 -27.30 37.88
C ALA A 7 0.61 -26.57 37.55
N PRO A 8 1.80 -27.09 37.91
CA PRO A 8 3.06 -26.32 37.90
C PRO A 8 3.66 -25.97 36.52
N GLY A 9 2.87 -26.02 35.44
CA GLY A 9 3.30 -25.85 34.05
C GLY A 9 2.47 -24.90 33.19
N GLU A 10 1.37 -24.32 33.70
CA GLU A 10 0.47 -23.49 32.87
C GLU A 10 1.10 -22.19 32.33
N ASP A 11 2.07 -21.62 33.04
CA ASP A 11 2.70 -20.35 32.66
C ASP A 11 3.91 -20.50 31.73
N SER A 12 4.28 -21.72 31.34
CA SER A 12 5.42 -21.94 30.45
C SER A 12 5.02 -21.72 28.99
N ILE A 13 5.91 -21.15 28.17
CA ILE A 13 5.63 -20.99 26.74
C ILE A 13 5.43 -22.37 26.10
N ARG A 14 4.22 -22.61 25.58
CA ARG A 14 3.87 -23.86 24.93
C ARG A 14 4.47 -23.90 23.53
N VAL A 15 5.21 -24.95 23.20
CA VAL A 15 5.84 -25.08 21.88
C VAL A 15 5.34 -26.31 21.16
N VAL A 16 4.85 -26.04 19.95
CA VAL A 16 4.10 -26.94 19.09
C VAL A 16 4.85 -26.99 17.76
N CYS A 17 5.28 -28.16 17.32
CA CYS A 17 6.00 -28.32 16.06
C CYS A 17 5.06 -28.78 14.96
N ARG A 18 5.14 -28.19 13.77
CA ARG A 18 4.35 -28.59 12.60
C ARG A 18 5.25 -28.86 11.40
N PHE A 19 5.21 -30.08 10.88
CA PHE A 19 5.79 -30.43 9.60
C PHE A 19 4.76 -30.30 8.50
N ARG A 20 5.11 -29.64 7.40
CA ARG A 20 4.32 -29.67 6.16
C ARG A 20 4.72 -30.86 5.26
N PRO A 21 3.92 -31.22 4.24
CA PRO A 21 4.39 -32.07 3.14
C PRO A 21 5.61 -31.46 2.43
N LEU A 22 6.32 -32.26 1.63
CA LEU A 22 7.30 -31.73 0.67
C LEU A 22 6.57 -30.82 -0.33
N ASN A 23 7.26 -29.80 -0.84
CA ASN A 23 6.71 -28.94 -1.90
C ASN A 23 7.36 -29.27 -3.25
N ASP A 24 6.74 -28.84 -4.35
CA ASP A 24 7.20 -29.16 -5.70
C ASP A 24 8.66 -28.75 -5.96
N ALA A 25 9.15 -27.69 -5.29
CA ALA A 25 10.54 -27.26 -5.43
C ALA A 25 11.50 -28.26 -4.76
N GLU A 26 11.18 -28.75 -3.57
CA GLU A 26 11.93 -29.79 -2.86
C GLU A 26 11.86 -31.13 -3.60
N GLU A 27 10.70 -31.49 -4.15
CA GLU A 27 10.50 -32.71 -4.95
C GLU A 27 11.25 -32.65 -6.29
N ARG A 28 11.17 -31.54 -7.03
CA ARG A 28 11.96 -31.30 -8.25
C ARG A 28 13.47 -31.30 -7.97
N ALA A 29 13.90 -30.86 -6.80
CA ALA A 29 15.28 -30.93 -6.34
C ALA A 29 15.71 -32.34 -5.86
N GLY A 30 14.81 -33.33 -5.86
CA GLY A 30 15.11 -34.71 -5.42
C GLY A 30 15.33 -34.85 -3.91
N SER A 31 14.76 -33.93 -3.12
CA SER A 31 14.91 -33.93 -1.66
C SER A 31 14.26 -35.17 -1.02
N LYS A 32 14.95 -35.77 -0.05
CA LYS A 32 14.42 -36.91 0.72
C LYS A 32 13.71 -36.44 1.97
N PHE A 33 12.70 -37.18 2.41
CA PHE A 33 12.07 -37.00 3.72
C PHE A 33 13.02 -37.51 4.81
N VAL A 34 13.53 -36.62 5.68
CA VAL A 34 14.58 -36.95 6.68
C VAL A 34 14.11 -37.00 8.13
N VAL A 35 12.89 -36.55 8.41
CA VAL A 35 12.31 -36.53 9.77
C VAL A 35 11.75 -37.91 10.11
N LYS A 36 11.95 -38.36 11.35
CA LYS A 36 11.34 -39.58 11.90
C LYS A 36 10.46 -39.23 13.10
N PHE A 37 9.28 -39.83 13.16
CA PHE A 37 8.34 -39.71 14.27
C PHE A 37 8.34 -41.03 15.06
N PRO A 38 8.91 -41.10 16.27
CA PRO A 38 8.95 -42.33 17.05
C PRO A 38 7.53 -42.81 17.42
N PRO A 39 7.19 -44.09 17.22
CA PRO A 39 5.92 -44.65 17.68
C PRO A 39 5.85 -44.67 19.21
N GLY A 40 4.66 -44.51 19.78
CA GLY A 40 4.43 -44.58 21.24
C GLY A 40 4.84 -43.34 22.04
N THR A 41 4.95 -42.17 21.41
CA THR A 41 5.38 -40.91 22.07
C THR A 41 4.33 -39.79 22.02
N ASP A 42 3.03 -40.14 21.97
CA ASP A 42 1.86 -39.24 22.01
C ASP A 42 1.89 -38.00 21.08
N ASP A 43 2.63 -38.13 19.97
CA ASP A 43 2.95 -37.03 19.06
C ASP A 43 3.66 -35.86 19.77
N GLN A 44 4.64 -36.13 20.63
CA GLN A 44 5.49 -35.13 21.30
C GLN A 44 6.96 -35.15 20.83
N CYS A 45 7.42 -36.27 20.28
CA CYS A 45 8.83 -36.47 19.93
C CYS A 45 9.08 -36.51 18.41
N ILE A 46 10.25 -36.01 18.01
CA ILE A 46 10.82 -36.19 16.66
C ILE A 46 12.29 -36.58 16.74
N ASN A 47 12.78 -37.26 15.71
CA ASN A 47 14.20 -37.49 15.48
C ASN A 47 14.60 -36.92 14.11
N LEU A 48 15.62 -36.05 14.10
CA LEU A 48 16.18 -35.46 12.89
C LEU A 48 17.71 -35.55 12.92
N GLY A 49 18.29 -36.29 11.97
CA GLY A 49 19.73 -36.49 11.88
C GLY A 49 20.35 -37.16 13.12
N GLY A 50 19.59 -38.01 13.82
CA GLY A 50 20.02 -38.72 15.03
C GLY A 50 19.73 -37.99 16.35
N LYS A 51 19.40 -36.70 16.31
CA LYS A 51 19.04 -35.92 17.51
C LYS A 51 17.53 -35.97 17.75
N VAL A 52 17.14 -36.29 18.98
CA VAL A 52 15.74 -36.29 19.42
C VAL A 52 15.37 -34.92 19.99
N TYR A 53 14.18 -34.43 19.65
CA TYR A 53 13.58 -33.23 20.21
C TYR A 53 12.19 -33.58 20.79
N MET A 54 11.81 -32.90 21.86
CA MET A 54 10.55 -33.12 22.59
C MET A 54 9.82 -31.78 22.74
N PHE A 55 8.56 -31.74 22.33
CA PHE A 55 7.68 -30.57 22.29
C PHE A 55 6.34 -30.88 22.98
N ASP A 56 5.47 -29.90 23.13
CA ASP A 56 4.13 -30.11 23.71
C ASP A 56 3.18 -30.79 22.73
N LYS A 57 3.38 -30.56 21.42
CA LYS A 57 2.78 -31.37 20.35
C LYS A 57 3.65 -31.32 19.08
N VAL A 58 3.52 -32.36 18.25
CA VAL A 58 4.16 -32.52 16.95
C VAL A 58 3.11 -32.94 15.93
N PHE A 59 2.79 -32.03 15.01
CA PHE A 59 1.91 -32.30 13.88
C PHE A 59 2.70 -32.87 12.70
N LYS A 60 2.32 -34.08 12.29
CA LYS A 60 2.81 -34.75 11.08
C LYS A 60 2.25 -34.07 9.82
N PRO A 61 2.86 -34.28 8.63
CA PRO A 61 2.43 -33.66 7.37
C PRO A 61 0.96 -33.80 6.98
N ASN A 62 0.27 -34.83 7.49
CA ASN A 62 -1.14 -35.11 7.23
C ASN A 62 -2.11 -34.50 8.28
N ALA A 63 -1.63 -33.68 9.22
CA ALA A 63 -2.49 -33.04 10.21
C ALA A 63 -3.35 -31.92 9.58
N SER A 64 -4.67 -31.99 9.78
CA SER A 64 -5.62 -30.98 9.31
C SER A 64 -5.46 -29.63 10.03
N GLN A 65 -5.88 -28.55 9.37
CA GLN A 65 -5.93 -27.21 9.95
C GLN A 65 -6.75 -27.18 11.25
N GLU A 66 -7.91 -27.85 11.24
CA GLU A 66 -8.80 -27.96 12.39
C GLU A 66 -8.14 -28.64 13.59
N LYS A 67 -7.40 -29.75 13.36
CA LYS A 67 -6.65 -30.43 14.42
C LYS A 67 -5.58 -29.52 15.00
N VAL A 68 -4.86 -28.77 14.16
CA VAL A 68 -3.86 -27.79 14.62
C VAL A 68 -4.52 -26.68 15.46
N TYR A 69 -5.67 -26.14 15.04
CA TYR A 69 -6.40 -25.13 15.79
C TYR A 69 -6.88 -25.64 17.16
N ASN A 70 -7.59 -26.77 17.18
CA ASN A 70 -8.14 -27.36 18.40
C ASN A 70 -7.05 -27.67 19.44
N GLU A 71 -5.88 -28.13 18.99
CA GLU A 71 -4.79 -28.53 19.87
C GLU A 71 -3.86 -27.38 20.28
N ALA A 72 -3.60 -26.38 19.41
CA ALA A 72 -2.60 -25.34 19.66
C ALA A 72 -3.17 -23.94 20.01
N ALA A 73 -4.35 -23.61 19.50
CA ALA A 73 -4.90 -22.24 19.55
C ALA A 73 -6.15 -22.11 20.42
N LYS A 74 -7.03 -23.13 20.42
CA LYS A 74 -8.36 -23.07 21.06
C LYS A 74 -8.33 -22.75 22.56
N SER A 75 -7.33 -23.23 23.30
CA SER A 75 -7.17 -22.87 24.71
C SER A 75 -6.87 -21.38 24.86
N ILE A 76 -5.88 -20.85 24.12
CA ILE A 76 -5.50 -19.43 24.14
C ILE A 76 -6.69 -18.53 23.79
N VAL A 77 -7.53 -18.91 22.81
CA VAL A 77 -8.76 -18.16 22.48
C VAL A 77 -9.75 -18.16 23.65
N LYS A 78 -9.94 -19.30 24.33
CA LYS A 78 -10.79 -19.38 25.54
C LYS A 78 -10.22 -18.51 26.68
N ASP A 79 -8.91 -18.54 26.88
CA ASP A 79 -8.23 -17.77 27.94
C ASP A 79 -8.37 -16.25 27.69
N VAL A 80 -8.30 -15.82 26.43
CA VAL A 80 -8.54 -14.42 26.04
C VAL A 80 -9.98 -13.98 26.37
N LEU A 81 -10.97 -14.84 26.14
CA LEU A 81 -12.36 -14.60 26.56
C LEU A 81 -12.53 -14.58 28.10
N MET A 82 -11.56 -15.09 28.86
CA MET A 82 -11.51 -15.03 30.32
C MET A 82 -10.68 -13.84 30.84
N GLY A 83 -10.26 -12.92 29.98
CA GLY A 83 -9.52 -11.71 30.36
C GLY A 83 -8.00 -11.89 30.47
N TYR A 84 -7.44 -13.01 30.01
CA TYR A 84 -5.99 -13.15 29.86
C TYR A 84 -5.51 -12.52 28.54
N ASN A 85 -4.25 -12.10 28.49
CA ASN A 85 -3.58 -11.87 27.20
C ASN A 85 -3.17 -13.22 26.58
N GLY A 86 -3.31 -13.34 25.26
CA GLY A 86 -2.93 -14.51 24.47
C GLY A 86 -1.97 -14.15 23.35
N THR A 87 -1.01 -15.01 23.03
CA THR A 87 -0.17 -14.87 21.83
C THR A 87 0.03 -16.20 21.12
N ILE A 88 -0.15 -16.19 19.80
CA ILE A 88 0.10 -17.35 18.94
C ILE A 88 1.13 -16.95 17.87
N PHE A 89 2.30 -17.58 17.90
CA PHE A 89 3.35 -17.38 16.91
C PHE A 89 3.33 -18.47 15.84
N ALA A 90 3.54 -18.10 14.58
CA ALA A 90 4.05 -18.96 13.53
C ALA A 90 5.50 -18.57 13.20
N TYR A 91 6.42 -19.54 13.20
CA TYR A 91 7.85 -19.31 12.93
C TYR A 91 8.41 -20.38 11.97
N GLY A 92 8.93 -19.96 10.81
CA GLY A 92 9.38 -20.84 9.71
C GLY A 92 10.27 -20.11 8.69
N GLN A 93 10.49 -20.69 7.50
CA GLN A 93 11.35 -20.16 6.40
C GLN A 93 10.51 -19.60 5.24
N THR A 94 10.78 -18.37 4.76
CA THR A 94 10.10 -17.63 3.65
C THR A 94 10.82 -16.29 3.22
N SER A 95 10.73 -15.86 1.94
CA SER A 95 11.54 -14.78 1.27
C SER A 95 10.97 -13.31 1.15
N SER A 96 11.81 -12.29 0.79
CA SER A 96 11.83 -10.77 0.94
C SER A 96 11.10 -9.58 0.18
N VAL A 97 10.33 -8.61 0.78
CA VAL A 97 9.88 -7.24 0.25
C VAL A 97 9.39 -6.23 1.37
N SER A 98 9.62 -4.91 1.18
CA SER A 98 9.43 -3.70 2.07
C SER A 98 8.35 -2.66 1.65
N LYS A 99 7.98 -1.53 2.32
CA LYS A 99 7.94 -1.00 3.73
C LYS A 99 7.17 0.35 3.80
N VAL A 100 6.43 0.58 4.90
CA VAL A 100 6.13 1.91 5.50
C VAL A 100 6.48 1.84 7.00
N ASN A 101 6.84 2.96 7.66
CA ASN A 101 7.60 2.94 8.93
C ASN A 101 6.87 3.57 10.14
N LEU A 102 5.98 2.83 10.80
CA LEU A 102 5.27 3.25 12.03
C LEU A 102 6.19 3.22 13.28
N SER A 103 5.87 4.02 14.31
CA SER A 103 6.71 4.22 15.50
C SER A 103 6.16 3.52 16.75
N VAL A 104 7.05 2.89 17.54
CA VAL A 104 6.69 2.15 18.77
C VAL A 104 7.05 2.97 20.00
N HIS A 105 6.03 3.34 20.77
CA HIS A 105 6.11 4.10 22.02
C HIS A 105 5.89 3.16 23.23
N GLU A 106 6.10 3.68 24.44
CA GLU A 106 5.81 3.01 25.71
C GLU A 106 4.82 3.93 26.47
N ASP A 107 3.79 3.36 27.10
CA ASP A 107 2.81 4.12 27.89
C ASP A 107 3.32 4.44 29.31
N LYS A 108 2.47 5.05 30.15
CA LYS A 108 2.80 5.39 31.55
C LYS A 108 3.17 4.16 32.40
N ASN A 109 2.69 2.97 32.03
CA ASN A 109 2.93 1.69 32.68
C ASN A 109 4.08 0.90 32.03
N ARG A 110 4.78 1.50 31.04
CA ARG A 110 5.84 0.89 30.21
C ARG A 110 5.35 -0.21 29.27
N ILE A 111 4.05 -0.28 28.99
CA ILE A 111 3.47 -1.19 28.00
C ILE A 111 3.72 -0.61 26.60
N PRO A 112 4.29 -1.39 25.66
CA PRO A 112 4.63 -0.90 24.33
C PRO A 112 3.39 -0.83 23.42
N TYR A 113 3.23 0.28 22.70
CA TYR A 113 2.14 0.47 21.73
C TYR A 113 2.63 1.11 20.42
N VAL A 114 1.89 0.91 19.34
CA VAL A 114 2.24 1.42 18.00
C VAL A 114 1.43 2.69 17.73
N LYS A 115 2.10 3.86 17.66
CA LYS A 115 1.40 5.12 17.38
C LYS A 115 1.02 5.18 15.90
N GLY A 116 -0.26 5.44 15.62
CA GLY A 116 -0.80 5.53 14.26
C GLY A 116 -1.16 4.18 13.63
N VAL A 117 -1.35 3.13 14.43
CA VAL A 117 -2.05 1.92 13.96
C VAL A 117 -3.55 2.19 13.90
N THR A 118 -4.23 1.68 12.88
CA THR A 118 -5.69 1.75 12.76
C THR A 118 -6.32 0.62 13.56
N GLU A 119 -7.17 0.96 14.53
CA GLU A 119 -8.04 0.01 15.22
C GLU A 119 -9.45 0.12 14.63
N ARG A 120 -10.11 -1.02 14.37
CA ARG A 120 -11.52 -1.06 13.93
C ARG A 120 -12.33 -1.88 14.91
N PHE A 121 -13.48 -1.33 15.32
CA PHE A 121 -14.52 -2.11 15.99
C PHE A 121 -15.21 -2.99 14.96
N VAL A 122 -15.53 -4.21 15.38
CA VAL A 122 -16.14 -5.26 14.55
C VAL A 122 -17.25 -5.93 15.33
N THR A 123 -18.37 -6.21 14.67
CA THR A 123 -19.58 -6.79 15.30
C THR A 123 -19.89 -8.21 14.85
N SER A 124 -19.31 -8.64 13.72
CA SER A 124 -19.50 -9.95 13.12
C SER A 124 -18.17 -10.65 12.79
N PRO A 125 -18.13 -11.99 12.71
CA PRO A 125 -16.98 -12.73 12.17
C PRO A 125 -16.62 -12.32 10.74
N GLU A 126 -17.62 -11.97 9.93
CA GLU A 126 -17.48 -11.54 8.54
C GLU A 126 -16.64 -10.26 8.44
N GLU A 127 -16.94 -9.23 9.25
CA GLU A 127 -16.13 -8.01 9.34
C GLU A 127 -14.68 -8.29 9.76
N VAL A 128 -14.44 -9.26 10.66
CA VAL A 128 -13.08 -9.68 11.03
C VAL A 128 -12.34 -10.26 9.82
N PHE A 129 -13.01 -11.09 9.02
CA PHE A 129 -12.41 -11.64 7.79
C PHE A 129 -12.16 -10.55 6.74
N GLU A 130 -13.06 -9.57 6.58
CA GLU A 130 -12.84 -8.42 5.69
C GLU A 130 -11.60 -7.61 6.08
N VAL A 131 -11.42 -7.30 7.37
CA VAL A 131 -10.22 -6.59 7.86
C VAL A 131 -8.95 -7.44 7.67
N ILE A 132 -9.04 -8.77 7.78
CA ILE A 132 -7.92 -9.69 7.49
C ILE A 132 -7.57 -9.69 5.99
N GLU A 133 -8.55 -9.74 5.10
CA GLU A 133 -8.31 -9.71 3.64
C GLU A 133 -7.82 -8.33 3.19
N GLU A 134 -8.33 -7.23 3.73
CA GLU A 134 -7.79 -5.88 3.50
C GLU A 134 -6.32 -5.79 3.95
N GLY A 135 -6.00 -6.32 5.14
CA GLY A 135 -4.63 -6.41 5.65
C GLY A 135 -3.70 -7.24 4.74
N LYS A 136 -4.21 -8.34 4.16
CA LYS A 136 -3.48 -9.16 3.17
C LYS A 136 -3.29 -8.44 1.83
N ALA A 137 -4.31 -7.75 1.33
CA ALA A 137 -4.24 -6.97 0.09
C ALA A 137 -3.22 -5.83 0.22
N ASN A 138 -3.23 -5.10 1.33
CA ASN A 138 -2.24 -4.08 1.64
C ASN A 138 -0.81 -4.65 1.80
N ARG A 139 -0.66 -5.88 2.32
CA ARG A 139 0.63 -6.61 2.32
C ARG A 139 1.09 -7.02 0.92
N HIS A 140 0.18 -7.11 -0.06
CA HIS A 140 0.47 -7.49 -1.45
C HIS A 140 0.81 -6.30 -2.35
N ILE A 141 0.11 -5.16 -2.20
CA ILE A 141 0.28 -3.97 -3.06
C ILE A 141 1.67 -3.30 -2.91
N ALA A 142 2.36 -3.52 -1.78
CA ALA A 142 3.73 -3.04 -1.57
C ALA A 142 4.82 -3.75 -2.42
N VAL A 143 4.43 -4.68 -3.31
CA VAL A 143 5.34 -5.52 -4.11
C VAL A 143 5.50 -4.96 -5.52
N THR A 144 6.69 -4.45 -5.83
CA THR A 144 7.09 -4.17 -7.23
C THR A 144 7.28 -5.46 -8.02
N ASN A 145 7.31 -5.35 -9.35
CA ASN A 145 7.19 -6.45 -10.33
C ASN A 145 8.37 -7.47 -10.39
N MET A 146 9.02 -7.75 -9.25
CA MET A 146 10.06 -8.75 -9.06
C MET A 146 9.79 -9.55 -7.77
N ASN A 147 9.42 -10.82 -7.99
CA ASN A 147 9.30 -11.95 -7.04
C ASN A 147 7.93 -12.19 -6.39
N GLU A 148 7.66 -13.48 -6.23
CA GLU A 148 6.39 -14.08 -5.83
C GLU A 148 6.25 -14.25 -4.29
N HIS A 149 5.00 -14.12 -3.81
CA HIS A 149 4.46 -14.51 -2.50
C HIS A 149 4.77 -13.69 -1.21
N SER A 150 3.77 -13.76 -0.31
CA SER A 150 3.48 -13.07 0.97
C SER A 150 4.52 -13.14 2.10
N SER A 151 5.69 -13.64 1.77
CA SER A 151 6.70 -14.27 2.63
C SER A 151 7.61 -13.29 3.40
N ARG A 152 7.28 -12.01 3.35
CA ARG A 152 8.23 -10.92 3.07
C ARG A 152 8.40 -9.95 4.25
N SER A 153 7.51 -10.06 5.25
CA SER A 153 7.38 -9.14 6.38
C SER A 153 6.77 -9.87 7.57
N HIS A 154 7.08 -9.46 8.81
CA HIS A 154 6.36 -9.95 9.99
C HIS A 154 4.97 -9.29 10.03
N SER A 155 3.92 -10.10 10.13
CA SER A 155 2.57 -9.61 10.38
C SER A 155 2.18 -9.85 11.84
N VAL A 156 1.56 -8.85 12.46
CA VAL A 156 1.00 -8.94 13.81
C VAL A 156 -0.43 -8.45 13.71
N PHE A 157 -1.39 -9.35 13.90
CA PHE A 157 -2.81 -9.03 13.97
C PHE A 157 -3.24 -9.06 15.44
N LEU A 158 -3.81 -7.97 15.93
CA LEU A 158 -4.23 -7.81 17.32
C LEU A 158 -5.75 -7.77 17.39
N ILE A 159 -6.33 -8.70 18.15
CA ILE A 159 -7.75 -8.67 18.52
C ILE A 159 -7.82 -8.25 19.99
N ASN A 160 -8.55 -7.18 20.28
CA ASN A 160 -8.79 -6.70 21.64
C ASN A 160 -10.24 -7.04 22.04
N VAL A 161 -10.42 -7.95 22.99
CA VAL A 161 -11.74 -8.33 23.50
C VAL A 161 -11.95 -7.64 24.84
N LYS A 162 -12.94 -6.75 24.90
CA LYS A 162 -13.43 -6.17 26.16
C LYS A 162 -14.78 -6.78 26.47
N GLN A 163 -14.92 -7.29 27.69
CA GLN A 163 -16.17 -7.84 28.21
C GLN A 163 -16.57 -7.09 29.48
N GLU A 164 -17.85 -6.76 29.60
CA GLU A 164 -18.44 -6.19 30.81
C GLU A 164 -19.54 -7.14 31.30
N ASN A 165 -19.43 -7.59 32.54
CA ASN A 165 -20.46 -8.41 33.18
C ASN A 165 -21.45 -7.48 33.89
N LEU A 166 -22.70 -7.48 33.42
CA LEU A 166 -23.75 -6.56 33.90
C LEU A 166 -24.25 -6.87 35.32
N GLU A 167 -24.04 -8.08 35.85
CA GLU A 167 -24.50 -8.48 37.19
C GLU A 167 -23.54 -8.05 38.30
N ASN A 168 -22.24 -8.13 38.03
CA ASN A 168 -21.18 -7.81 39.00
C ASN A 168 -20.33 -6.59 38.62
N GLN A 169 -20.70 -5.89 37.53
CA GLN A 169 -20.00 -4.74 36.94
C GLN A 169 -18.52 -4.98 36.53
N LYS A 170 -18.00 -6.22 36.59
CA LYS A 170 -16.58 -6.47 36.30
C LYS A 170 -16.29 -6.31 34.81
N LYS A 171 -15.20 -5.61 34.50
CA LYS A 171 -14.67 -5.49 33.14
C LYS A 171 -13.44 -6.37 32.99
N LEU A 172 -13.42 -7.19 31.93
CA LEU A 172 -12.30 -8.05 31.55
C LEU A 172 -11.77 -7.58 30.19
N SER A 173 -10.44 -7.59 30.02
CA SER A 173 -9.79 -7.14 28.78
C SER A 173 -8.76 -8.16 28.31
N GLY A 174 -9.08 -8.95 27.29
CA GLY A 174 -8.17 -9.93 26.71
C GLY A 174 -7.59 -9.46 25.38
N LYS A 175 -6.26 -9.39 25.27
CA LYS A 175 -5.57 -9.11 23.98
C LYS A 175 -5.07 -10.40 23.35
N LEU A 176 -5.49 -10.70 22.13
CA LEU A 176 -4.96 -11.82 21.33
C LEU A 176 -4.05 -11.31 20.21
N TYR A 177 -2.76 -11.66 20.31
CA TYR A 177 -1.77 -11.42 19.26
C TYR A 177 -1.61 -12.64 18.37
N LEU A 178 -1.93 -12.51 17.09
CA LEU A 178 -1.65 -13.50 16.04
C LEU A 178 -0.44 -13.04 15.23
N VAL A 179 0.67 -13.78 15.34
CA VAL A 179 1.98 -13.35 14.84
C VAL A 179 2.46 -14.30 13.74
N ASP A 180 2.50 -13.81 12.50
CA ASP A 180 3.06 -14.49 11.34
C ASP A 180 4.46 -13.94 11.07
N LEU A 181 5.50 -14.68 11.49
CA LEU A 181 6.88 -14.26 11.32
C LEU A 181 7.42 -14.61 9.92
N ALA A 182 8.14 -13.67 9.33
CA ALA A 182 8.90 -13.88 8.11
C ALA A 182 10.04 -14.90 8.31
N GLY A 183 10.64 -15.30 7.19
CA GLY A 183 11.59 -16.39 7.11
C GLY A 183 12.82 -16.32 8.01
N SER A 184 13.07 -17.42 8.71
CA SER A 184 14.24 -17.69 9.54
C SER A 184 15.47 -18.21 8.78
N GLU A 185 15.41 -18.30 7.44
CA GLU A 185 16.51 -18.82 6.65
C GLU A 185 17.72 -17.87 6.55
N LYS A 186 18.89 -18.48 6.41
CA LYS A 186 20.12 -17.75 6.11
C LYS A 186 20.05 -17.04 4.76
N VAL A 187 20.34 -15.74 4.77
CA VAL A 187 20.47 -14.86 3.60
C VAL A 187 21.34 -15.47 2.48
N SER A 188 22.37 -16.25 2.83
CA SER A 188 23.22 -16.93 1.84
C SER A 188 22.52 -17.98 0.96
N LYS A 189 21.33 -18.45 1.36
CA LYS A 189 20.51 -19.40 0.59
C LYS A 189 19.47 -18.75 -0.31
N THR A 190 19.15 -17.47 -0.10
CA THR A 190 18.08 -16.80 -0.86
C THR A 190 18.54 -16.37 -2.26
N GLY A 191 19.85 -16.37 -2.53
CA GLY A 191 20.42 -15.88 -3.80
C GLY A 191 20.15 -14.39 -4.04
N ALA A 192 19.75 -13.64 -3.00
CA ALA A 192 19.36 -12.25 -3.11
C ALA A 192 20.58 -11.35 -3.35
N GLU A 193 20.48 -10.46 -4.34
CA GLU A 193 21.47 -9.44 -4.66
C GLU A 193 20.85 -8.03 -4.56
N GLY A 194 21.69 -7.00 -4.49
CA GLY A 194 21.24 -5.60 -4.45
C GLY A 194 20.31 -5.26 -3.28
N THR A 195 19.22 -4.56 -3.56
CA THR A 195 18.26 -4.09 -2.55
C THR A 195 17.56 -5.23 -1.80
N VAL A 196 17.30 -6.36 -2.46
CA VAL A 196 16.67 -7.55 -1.87
C VAL A 196 17.59 -8.18 -0.80
N LEU A 197 18.91 -8.09 -0.99
CA LEU A 197 19.90 -8.57 -0.02
C LEU A 197 19.85 -7.77 1.29
N ASP A 198 19.80 -6.44 1.20
CA ASP A 198 19.76 -5.57 2.39
C ASP A 198 18.44 -5.66 3.15
N GLU A 199 17.39 -6.02 2.47
CA GLU A 199 16.09 -6.26 3.06
C GLU A 199 16.02 -7.63 3.76
N ALA A 200 16.55 -8.69 3.15
CA ALA A 200 16.73 -10.00 3.78
C ALA A 200 17.64 -9.94 5.03
N LYS A 201 18.66 -9.05 5.05
CA LYS A 201 19.44 -8.73 6.25
C LYS A 201 18.58 -8.09 7.35
N ASN A 202 17.66 -7.18 7.01
CA ASN A 202 16.80 -6.50 7.97
C ASN A 202 15.80 -7.45 8.64
N ILE A 203 15.23 -8.40 7.89
CA ILE A 203 14.38 -9.46 8.46
C ILE A 203 15.18 -10.32 9.42
N ASN A 204 16.33 -10.84 8.97
CA ASN A 204 17.20 -11.64 9.81
C ASN A 204 17.69 -10.88 11.05
N LYS A 205 17.87 -9.55 11.01
CA LYS A 205 18.17 -8.73 12.19
C LYS A 205 17.07 -8.82 13.25
N SER A 206 15.80 -8.67 12.85
CA SER A 206 14.66 -8.77 13.78
C SER A 206 14.47 -10.18 14.36
N LEU A 207 14.70 -11.23 13.56
CA LEU A 207 14.65 -12.62 14.04
C LEU A 207 15.87 -12.98 14.91
N SER A 208 17.04 -12.40 14.65
CA SER A 208 18.22 -12.55 15.51
C SER A 208 17.99 -11.89 16.87
N ALA A 209 17.37 -10.71 16.91
CA ALA A 209 16.95 -10.07 18.16
C ALA A 209 15.96 -10.95 18.94
N LEU A 210 14.96 -11.54 18.27
CA LEU A 210 14.03 -12.50 18.87
C LEU A 210 14.75 -13.73 19.44
N GLY A 211 15.71 -14.29 18.70
CA GLY A 211 16.56 -15.39 19.16
C GLY A 211 17.44 -15.03 20.37
N ASN A 212 17.93 -13.79 20.45
CA ASN A 212 18.69 -13.27 21.57
C ASN A 212 17.82 -13.10 22.83
N VAL A 213 16.61 -12.55 22.68
CA VAL A 213 15.60 -12.44 23.75
C VAL A 213 15.25 -13.82 24.30
N ILE A 214 14.90 -14.78 23.44
CA ILE A 214 14.56 -16.15 23.85
C ILE A 214 15.74 -16.86 24.52
N SER A 215 16.97 -16.64 24.05
CA SER A 215 18.16 -17.20 24.71
C SER A 215 18.39 -16.56 26.09
N ALA A 216 18.22 -15.24 26.22
CA ALA A 216 18.40 -14.55 27.49
C ALA A 216 17.35 -14.96 28.54
N LEU A 217 16.11 -15.17 28.12
CA LEU A 217 15.04 -15.68 28.98
C LEU A 217 15.24 -17.15 29.35
N ALA A 218 15.67 -18.00 28.41
CA ALA A 218 15.94 -19.41 28.65
C ALA A 218 17.16 -19.64 29.56
N ASP A 219 18.18 -18.78 29.50
CA ASP A 219 19.37 -18.84 30.36
C ASP A 219 19.04 -18.46 31.82
N GLY A 220 17.97 -17.68 32.07
CA GLY A 220 17.50 -17.23 33.40
C GLY A 220 18.41 -16.24 34.15
N ASN A 221 19.73 -16.30 33.92
CA ASN A 221 20.75 -15.57 34.68
C ASN A 221 21.03 -14.13 34.20
N LYS A 222 20.30 -13.62 33.21
CA LYS A 222 20.53 -12.27 32.65
C LYS A 222 19.55 -11.26 33.24
N SER A 223 20.06 -10.30 34.00
CA SER A 223 19.27 -9.21 34.60
C SER A 223 18.64 -8.26 33.56
N HIS A 224 19.12 -8.25 32.32
CA HIS A 224 18.60 -7.42 31.23
C HIS A 224 18.31 -8.27 29.99
N ILE A 225 17.06 -8.21 29.52
CA ILE A 225 16.58 -8.90 28.32
C ILE A 225 16.51 -7.88 27.16
N PRO A 226 17.12 -8.15 25.99
CA PRO A 226 17.31 -7.14 24.95
C PRO A 226 16.08 -6.93 24.04
N TYR A 227 14.89 -6.70 24.62
CA TYR A 227 13.66 -6.45 23.85
C TYR A 227 13.80 -5.26 22.89
N ARG A 228 14.63 -4.27 23.24
CA ARG A 228 14.83 -3.03 22.46
C ARG A 228 15.62 -3.20 21.15
N ASP A 229 16.27 -4.34 20.92
CA ASP A 229 17.09 -4.59 19.72
C ASP A 229 16.27 -4.61 18.41
N SER A 230 14.94 -4.82 18.49
CA SER A 230 14.03 -4.70 17.35
C SER A 230 12.64 -4.20 17.75
N LYS A 231 11.91 -3.59 16.79
CA LYS A 231 10.50 -3.20 17.00
C LYS A 231 9.61 -4.41 17.32
N LEU A 232 9.87 -5.55 16.66
CA LEU A 232 9.18 -6.83 16.85
C LEU A 232 9.29 -7.29 18.31
N THR A 233 10.51 -7.37 18.85
CA THR A 233 10.75 -7.80 20.23
C THR A 233 10.26 -6.80 21.28
N ARG A 234 10.11 -5.50 20.95
CA ARG A 234 9.42 -4.54 21.82
C ARG A 234 7.92 -4.81 21.87
N ILE A 235 7.25 -4.92 20.71
CA ILE A 235 5.80 -5.17 20.64
C ILE A 235 5.42 -6.48 21.36
N LEU A 236 6.27 -7.49 21.28
CA LEU A 236 6.05 -8.83 21.84
C LEU A 236 6.66 -9.03 23.23
N GLN A 237 7.00 -7.95 23.93
CA GLN A 237 7.61 -8.03 25.26
C GLN A 237 6.66 -8.67 26.29
N GLU A 238 5.33 -8.45 26.18
CA GLU A 238 4.35 -9.12 27.04
C GLU A 238 4.23 -10.62 26.71
N SER A 239 4.38 -10.99 25.43
CA SER A 239 4.31 -12.38 24.95
C SER A 239 5.48 -13.27 25.39
N LEU A 240 6.65 -12.69 25.67
CA LEU A 240 7.90 -13.42 25.91
C LEU A 240 8.44 -13.07 27.29
N GLY A 241 8.08 -13.82 28.32
CA GLY A 241 8.46 -13.56 29.72
C GLY A 241 7.60 -12.53 30.45
N GLY A 242 6.51 -12.05 29.84
CA GLY A 242 5.58 -11.08 30.43
C GLY A 242 4.17 -11.65 30.69
N ASN A 243 3.17 -10.78 30.78
CA ASN A 243 1.77 -11.17 30.97
C ASN A 243 1.09 -11.55 29.65
N ALA A 244 1.26 -12.79 29.21
CA ALA A 244 0.43 -13.44 28.20
C ALA A 244 0.58 -14.97 28.20
N ARG A 245 -0.50 -15.73 27.99
CA ARG A 245 -0.42 -17.16 27.65
C ARG A 245 0.02 -17.30 26.20
N THR A 246 1.14 -18.00 25.98
CA THR A 246 1.84 -17.97 24.68
C THR A 246 2.07 -19.36 24.11
N THR A 247 1.62 -19.57 22.87
CA THR A 247 1.92 -20.75 22.06
C THR A 247 2.81 -20.38 20.88
N ILE A 248 3.90 -21.13 20.66
CA ILE A 248 4.75 -21.03 19.47
C ILE A 248 4.57 -22.24 18.57
N VAL A 249 4.15 -22.00 17.33
CA VAL A 249 4.06 -22.98 16.24
C VAL A 249 5.34 -22.93 15.41
N THR A 250 6.22 -23.92 15.57
CA THR A 250 7.44 -24.05 14.76
C THR A 250 7.16 -24.81 13.46
N CYS A 251 7.09 -24.07 12.36
CA CYS A 251 6.81 -24.57 11.02
C CYS A 251 8.10 -25.09 10.37
N CYS A 252 8.13 -26.40 10.09
CA CYS A 252 9.32 -27.13 9.65
C CYS A 252 9.11 -27.82 8.29
N SER A 253 10.16 -27.89 7.47
CA SER A 253 10.20 -28.74 6.28
C SER A 253 10.79 -30.11 6.64
N PRO A 254 10.23 -31.22 6.12
CA PRO A 254 10.83 -32.53 6.27
C PRO A 254 11.91 -32.84 5.22
N ALA A 255 12.20 -31.91 4.30
CA ALA A 255 13.13 -32.10 3.18
C ALA A 255 14.61 -32.08 3.63
N SER A 256 15.41 -32.99 3.09
CA SER A 256 16.87 -33.05 3.29
C SER A 256 17.58 -31.74 2.93
N PHE A 257 17.11 -31.03 1.90
CA PHE A 257 17.64 -29.72 1.50
C PHE A 257 17.50 -28.65 2.59
N ASN A 258 16.42 -28.72 3.37
CA ASN A 258 16.08 -27.79 4.44
C ASN A 258 16.37 -28.33 5.85
N GLU A 259 17.12 -29.44 5.97
CA GLU A 259 17.46 -30.07 7.26
C GLU A 259 18.20 -29.11 8.21
N ALA A 260 19.11 -28.29 7.69
CA ALA A 260 19.90 -27.35 8.49
C ALA A 260 19.07 -26.19 9.08
N GLU A 261 18.14 -25.63 8.30
CA GLU A 261 17.23 -24.59 8.81
C GLU A 261 16.25 -25.23 9.80
N THR A 262 15.72 -26.41 9.48
CA THR A 262 14.82 -27.17 10.36
C THR A 262 15.46 -27.46 11.72
N LYS A 263 16.71 -27.93 11.78
CA LYS A 263 17.44 -28.09 13.06
C LYS A 263 17.52 -26.78 13.84
N THR A 264 17.77 -25.66 13.18
CA THR A 264 17.84 -24.33 13.81
C THR A 264 16.49 -23.91 14.39
N THR A 265 15.40 -24.11 13.65
CA THR A 265 14.01 -23.87 14.09
C THR A 265 13.60 -24.76 15.26
N LEU A 266 14.04 -26.02 15.28
CA LEU A 266 13.79 -26.95 16.38
C LEU A 266 14.59 -26.60 17.65
N ASP A 267 15.85 -26.18 17.52
CA ASP A 267 16.64 -25.67 18.66
C ASP A 267 16.21 -24.29 19.14
N PHE A 268 15.54 -23.49 18.30
CA PHE A 268 14.81 -22.29 18.73
C PHE A 268 13.60 -22.68 19.60
N GLY A 269 12.71 -23.55 19.09
CA GLY A 269 11.54 -24.01 19.85
C GLY A 269 11.91 -24.70 21.16
N ARG A 270 12.96 -25.52 21.17
CA ARG A 270 13.46 -26.20 22.37
C ARG A 270 13.91 -25.22 23.46
N ARG A 271 14.49 -24.07 23.10
CA ARG A 271 14.84 -23.00 24.06
C ARG A 271 13.60 -22.22 24.48
N ALA A 272 12.72 -21.87 23.56
CA ALA A 272 11.52 -21.12 23.89
C ALA A 272 10.62 -21.85 24.90
N LYS A 273 10.52 -23.18 24.81
CA LYS A 273 9.76 -24.03 25.75
C LYS A 273 10.22 -23.93 27.22
N THR A 274 11.45 -23.50 27.50
CA THR A 274 11.93 -23.35 28.88
C THR A 274 11.59 -22.01 29.52
N ILE A 275 11.02 -21.07 28.76
CA ILE A 275 10.65 -19.74 29.24
C ILE A 275 9.33 -19.83 30.01
N LYS A 276 9.27 -19.14 31.15
CA LYS A 276 8.06 -18.92 31.94
C LYS A 276 7.60 -17.48 31.78
N ASN A 277 6.30 -17.31 31.55
CA ASN A 277 5.62 -16.03 31.52
C ASN A 277 5.04 -15.72 32.92
N ALA A 278 4.61 -14.48 33.14
CA ALA A 278 4.00 -14.02 34.38
C ALA A 278 2.53 -13.67 34.10
N VAL A 279 1.71 -14.70 33.95
CA VAL A 279 0.33 -14.60 33.46
C VAL A 279 -0.60 -14.09 34.56
N THR A 280 -1.42 -13.08 34.25
CA THR A 280 -2.43 -12.52 35.15
C THR A 280 -3.70 -12.15 34.39
N VAL A 281 -4.87 -12.27 35.02
CA VAL A 281 -6.15 -11.77 34.46
C VAL A 281 -6.14 -10.24 34.47
N ASN A 282 -6.48 -9.63 33.35
CA ASN A 282 -6.68 -8.19 33.25
C ASN A 282 -8.12 -7.84 33.70
N GLU A 283 -8.34 -7.77 35.01
CA GLU A 283 -9.59 -7.31 35.64
C GLU A 283 -9.54 -5.78 35.83
N GLU A 284 -10.37 -5.05 35.08
CA GLU A 284 -10.68 -3.64 35.33
C GLU A 284 -11.92 -3.55 36.23
N LEU A 285 -11.72 -3.09 37.46
CA LEU A 285 -12.81 -2.80 38.40
C LEU A 285 -13.41 -1.43 38.14
N THR A 286 -14.74 -1.30 38.27
CA THR A 286 -15.40 0.00 38.23
C THR A 286 -14.96 0.90 39.38
N ALA A 287 -15.14 2.21 39.23
CA ALA A 287 -14.89 3.16 40.31
C ALA A 287 -15.71 2.83 41.57
N GLU A 288 -16.95 2.34 41.40
CA GLU A 288 -17.82 1.89 42.48
C GLU A 288 -17.25 0.67 43.22
N GLU A 289 -16.79 -0.37 42.50
CA GLU A 289 -16.25 -1.55 43.17
C GLU A 289 -14.84 -1.33 43.73
N TRP A 290 -14.03 -0.44 43.13
CA TRP A 290 -12.82 0.10 43.76
C TRP A 290 -13.14 0.82 45.06
N LYS A 291 -14.14 1.71 45.08
CA LYS A 291 -14.59 2.41 46.29
C LYS A 291 -15.04 1.41 47.37
N ARG A 292 -15.85 0.41 47.01
CA ARG A 292 -16.32 -0.64 47.94
C ARG A 292 -15.17 -1.50 48.49
N ARG A 293 -14.19 -1.89 47.66
CA ARG A 293 -12.99 -2.61 48.11
C ARG A 293 -12.14 -1.73 49.03
N TYR A 294 -11.96 -0.45 48.70
CA TYR A 294 -11.22 0.51 49.50
C TYR A 294 -11.87 0.76 50.87
N GLU A 295 -13.19 0.95 50.93
CA GLU A 295 -13.94 1.11 52.18
C GLU A 295 -13.81 -0.14 53.07
N LYS A 296 -13.95 -1.34 52.49
CA LYS A 296 -13.77 -2.61 53.23
C LYS A 296 -12.34 -2.80 53.75
N GLU A 297 -11.32 -2.38 53.00
CA GLU A 297 -9.93 -2.46 53.46
C GLU A 297 -9.59 -1.36 54.47
N LYS A 298 -10.19 -0.17 54.34
CA LYS A 298 -10.14 0.92 55.32
C LYS A 298 -10.76 0.51 56.66
N GLU A 299 -11.91 -0.17 56.64
CA GLU A 299 -12.50 -0.75 57.85
C GLU A 299 -11.58 -1.78 58.50
N LYS A 300 -10.99 -2.71 57.74
CA LYS A 300 -10.02 -3.66 58.29
C LYS A 300 -8.81 -2.95 58.88
N ALA A 301 -8.25 -1.96 58.19
CA ALA A 301 -7.13 -1.17 58.66
C ALA A 301 -7.48 -0.46 59.98
N GLN A 302 -8.69 0.10 60.10
CA GLN A 302 -9.18 0.69 61.34
C GLN A 302 -9.34 -0.36 62.45
N ARG A 303 -9.93 -1.53 62.17
CA ARG A 303 -10.04 -2.64 63.14
C ARG A 303 -8.66 -3.12 63.61
N TYR A 304 -7.68 -3.24 62.72
CA TYR A 304 -6.30 -3.57 63.08
C TYR A 304 -5.63 -2.47 63.89
N LYS A 305 -5.85 -1.19 63.56
CA LYS A 305 -5.34 -0.05 64.31
C LYS A 305 -5.88 -0.05 65.75
N THR A 306 -7.18 -0.22 65.94
CA THR A 306 -7.78 -0.33 67.28
C THR A 306 -7.26 -1.54 68.05
N LYS A 307 -7.10 -2.72 67.40
CA LYS A 307 -6.46 -3.88 68.05
C LYS A 307 -5.01 -3.58 68.48
N LEU A 308 -4.27 -2.79 67.70
CA LEU A 308 -2.89 -2.40 67.98
C LEU A 308 -2.85 -1.37 69.14
N GLU A 309 -3.77 -0.41 69.18
CA GLU A 309 -3.92 0.57 70.27
C GLU A 309 -4.24 -0.10 71.61
N ILE A 310 -5.15 -1.09 71.66
CA ILE A 310 -5.47 -1.82 72.90
C ILE A 310 -4.28 -2.71 73.33
N ALA A 311 -3.59 -3.36 72.39
CA ALA A 311 -2.39 -4.15 72.69
C ALA A 311 -1.21 -3.28 73.17
N GLU A 312 -1.05 -2.06 72.65
CA GLU A 312 -0.08 -1.07 73.15
C GLU A 312 -0.44 -0.57 74.55
N ALA A 313 -1.73 -0.36 74.84
CA ALA A 313 -2.20 -0.01 76.18
C ALA A 313 -1.91 -1.14 77.19
N GLU A 314 -2.18 -2.40 76.83
CA GLU A 314 -1.83 -3.57 77.64
C GLU A 314 -0.31 -3.63 77.89
N LEU A 315 0.50 -3.52 76.82
CA LEU A 315 1.97 -3.50 76.90
C LEU A 315 2.51 -2.39 77.81
N ASN A 316 1.85 -1.22 77.82
CA ASN A 316 2.24 -0.11 78.68
C ASN A 316 1.91 -0.37 80.16
N ARG A 317 0.80 -1.05 80.49
CA ARG A 317 0.49 -1.50 81.87
C ARG A 317 1.53 -2.51 82.38
N TRP A 318 1.89 -3.49 81.55
CA TRP A 318 2.98 -4.43 81.85
C TRP A 318 4.31 -3.71 82.09
N ARG A 319 4.61 -2.67 81.30
CA ARG A 319 5.84 -1.86 81.45
C ARG A 319 5.83 -0.94 82.68
N SER A 320 4.66 -0.51 83.16
CA SER A 320 4.55 0.25 84.42
C SER A 320 4.55 -0.63 85.67
N GLY A 321 4.64 -1.95 85.52
CA GLY A 321 4.71 -2.90 86.63
C GLY A 321 3.35 -3.39 87.15
N GLU A 322 2.25 -3.11 86.44
CA GLU A 322 0.97 -3.76 86.70
C GLU A 322 0.93 -5.18 86.10
N SER A 323 0.25 -6.10 86.79
CA SER A 323 -0.05 -7.43 86.27
C SER A 323 -1.46 -7.47 85.68
N VAL A 324 -1.59 -7.74 84.38
CA VAL A 324 -2.90 -7.93 83.73
C VAL A 324 -3.37 -9.38 83.93
N GLY A 325 -4.58 -9.57 84.48
CA GLY A 325 -5.14 -10.89 84.75
C GLY A 325 -5.38 -11.70 83.47
N GLN A 326 -5.38 -13.04 83.56
CA GLN A 326 -5.56 -13.91 82.38
C GLN A 326 -6.90 -13.71 81.65
N GLU A 327 -7.90 -13.15 82.33
CA GLU A 327 -9.22 -12.82 81.77
C GLU A 327 -9.25 -11.43 81.08
N GLU A 328 -8.28 -10.56 81.37
CA GLU A 328 -8.09 -9.23 80.74
C GLU A 328 -7.08 -9.25 79.58
N GLN A 329 -6.28 -10.32 79.42
CA GLN A 329 -5.25 -10.43 78.38
C GLN A 329 -5.86 -10.64 77.00
N ILE A 330 -5.39 -9.88 76.00
CA ILE A 330 -5.94 -9.96 74.64
C ILE A 330 -5.56 -11.28 73.97
N ASN A 331 -6.53 -12.19 73.88
CA ASN A 331 -6.33 -13.47 73.20
C ASN A 331 -6.37 -13.27 71.67
N LEU A 332 -5.18 -13.09 71.08
CA LEU A 332 -4.93 -12.82 69.65
C LEU A 332 -5.57 -13.83 68.66
N ARG A 333 -6.05 -14.98 69.14
CA ARG A 333 -6.64 -16.05 68.33
C ARG A 333 -8.17 -16.01 68.20
N ASP A 334 -8.90 -15.56 69.21
CA ASP A 334 -10.36 -15.78 69.31
C ASP A 334 -11.22 -14.55 68.98
N ALA A 335 -10.63 -13.36 68.82
CA ALA A 335 -11.35 -12.12 68.51
C ALA A 335 -11.78 -12.01 67.03
N MET A 336 -12.65 -12.93 66.59
CA MET A 336 -13.29 -12.94 65.27
C MET A 336 -14.72 -12.38 65.28
N ASP A 337 -15.37 -12.32 66.45
CA ASP A 337 -16.66 -11.67 66.67
C ASP A 337 -16.54 -10.71 67.87
N VAL A 338 -16.79 -9.41 67.65
CA VAL A 338 -16.84 -8.40 68.72
C VAL A 338 -18.03 -7.48 68.44
N SER A 339 -19.19 -7.94 68.91
CA SER A 339 -20.30 -7.09 69.29
C SER A 339 -20.47 -7.25 70.81
N THR A 340 -20.78 -6.17 71.53
CA THR A 340 -21.04 -6.13 72.99
C THR A 340 -19.96 -6.72 73.92
N ILE A 341 -19.12 -5.84 74.49
CA ILE A 341 -18.64 -5.97 75.87
C ILE A 341 -18.75 -4.60 76.54
N SER A 342 -19.64 -4.50 77.53
CA SER A 342 -19.73 -3.40 78.50
C SER A 342 -19.17 -3.89 79.83
N VAL A 343 -18.24 -3.14 80.43
CA VAL A 343 -17.57 -3.54 81.68
C VAL A 343 -18.20 -2.80 82.85
N ASP A 344 -18.72 -3.55 83.81
CA ASP A 344 -19.40 -3.04 85.00
C ASP A 344 -18.46 -3.16 86.22
N LEU A 345 -18.26 -2.07 86.97
CA LEU A 345 -17.27 -1.98 88.05
C LEU A 345 -17.95 -1.79 89.41
N THR A 346 -18.00 -2.86 90.21
CA THR A 346 -18.47 -2.82 91.61
C THR A 346 -17.29 -2.84 92.60
N PRO A 347 -17.15 -1.85 93.50
CA PRO A 347 -16.11 -1.85 94.51
C PRO A 347 -16.56 -2.52 95.82
N VAL A 348 -15.72 -3.40 96.36
CA VAL A 348 -15.89 -4.04 97.69
C VAL A 348 -15.33 -3.13 98.79
N ALA A 349 -16.09 -2.92 99.87
CA ALA A 349 -15.66 -2.13 101.03
C ALA A 349 -15.33 -3.02 102.27
N PRO A 350 -14.30 -2.67 103.08
CA PRO A 350 -13.88 -3.45 104.25
C PRO A 350 -14.63 -3.06 105.54
N ALA A 351 -14.48 -3.87 106.60
CA ALA A 351 -15.31 -3.83 107.81
C ALA A 351 -14.64 -3.20 109.08
N ALA A 352 -15.50 -2.95 110.08
CA ALA A 352 -15.24 -2.62 111.50
C ALA A 352 -14.94 -1.14 111.86
N PRO A 353 -15.12 -0.70 113.14
CA PRO A 353 -15.59 -1.41 114.34
C PRO A 353 -16.78 -0.75 115.11
N VAL A 354 -17.27 -1.42 116.17
CA VAL A 354 -18.41 -1.03 117.03
C VAL A 354 -17.98 -0.23 118.27
N LEU A 355 -18.73 0.82 118.63
CA LEU A 355 -18.68 1.50 119.95
C LEU A 355 -20.10 1.98 120.41
N PRO A 356 -20.33 2.31 121.70
CA PRO A 356 -21.57 1.97 122.42
C PRO A 356 -22.72 3.00 122.37
N PRO A 357 -23.95 2.60 122.72
CA PRO A 357 -25.15 3.43 122.52
C PRO A 357 -25.34 4.50 123.61
N VAL A 358 -25.57 5.74 123.18
CA VAL A 358 -26.16 6.78 124.02
C VAL A 358 -27.69 6.64 124.02
N VAL A 359 -28.27 6.66 125.23
CA VAL A 359 -29.71 6.55 125.46
C VAL A 359 -30.39 7.89 125.23
N ALA A 360 -31.20 7.98 124.17
CA ALA A 360 -32.15 9.06 123.94
C ALA A 360 -33.58 8.51 124.07
N ALA A 361 -34.50 9.33 124.58
CA ALA A 361 -35.85 8.90 124.96
C ALA A 361 -36.69 8.37 123.76
N PRO A 362 -37.59 7.38 123.95
CA PRO A 362 -38.25 6.69 122.85
C PRO A 362 -39.07 7.58 121.92
N ALA A 363 -39.75 8.60 122.48
CA ALA A 363 -40.63 9.49 121.72
C ALA A 363 -39.87 10.38 120.72
N VAL A 364 -38.67 10.84 121.08
CA VAL A 364 -37.89 11.75 120.22
C VAL A 364 -37.23 11.00 119.06
N ARG A 365 -36.85 9.73 119.26
CA ARG A 365 -36.27 8.91 118.17
C ARG A 365 -37.25 8.67 117.02
N ALA A 366 -38.52 8.40 117.34
CA ALA A 366 -39.55 8.14 116.32
C ALA A 366 -39.74 9.34 115.36
N ASP A 367 -39.82 10.56 115.89
CA ASP A 367 -39.95 11.77 115.06
C ASP A 367 -38.72 11.99 114.16
N TRP A 368 -37.50 11.77 114.67
CA TRP A 368 -36.27 11.86 113.87
C TRP A 368 -36.14 10.74 112.84
N ASP A 369 -36.58 9.53 113.16
CA ASP A 369 -36.54 8.39 112.24
C ASP A 369 -37.55 8.61 111.09
N SER A 370 -38.76 9.10 111.36
CA SER A 370 -39.75 9.44 110.33
C SER A 370 -39.34 10.65 109.46
N GLU A 371 -38.75 11.70 110.04
CA GLU A 371 -38.25 12.83 109.24
C GLU A 371 -37.03 12.44 108.41
N ARG A 372 -36.17 11.53 108.91
CA ARG A 372 -35.07 10.95 108.12
C ARG A 372 -35.58 10.12 106.95
N GLU A 373 -36.60 9.29 107.18
CA GLU A 373 -37.21 8.45 106.14
C GLU A 373 -37.88 9.31 105.05
N ARG A 374 -38.54 10.39 105.44
CA ARG A 374 -39.07 11.43 104.53
C ARG A 374 -37.96 12.12 103.73
N LEU A 375 -36.84 12.48 104.36
CA LEU A 375 -35.72 13.13 103.67
C LEU A 375 -35.01 12.20 102.69
N TYR A 376 -34.91 10.90 103.00
CA TYR A 376 -34.42 9.91 102.02
C TYR A 376 -35.37 9.77 100.83
N GLN A 377 -36.69 9.68 101.05
CA GLN A 377 -37.65 9.65 99.95
C GLN A 377 -37.53 10.90 99.04
N GLN A 378 -37.35 12.09 99.63
CA GLN A 378 -37.13 13.32 98.85
C GLN A 378 -35.79 13.34 98.09
N LEU A 379 -34.79 12.61 98.56
CA LEU A 379 -33.50 12.46 97.86
C LEU A 379 -33.65 11.48 96.70
N ASP A 380 -34.29 10.32 96.93
CA ASP A 380 -34.58 9.33 95.88
C ASP A 380 -35.44 9.94 94.76
N ASP A 381 -36.52 10.66 95.10
CA ASP A 381 -37.36 11.40 94.15
C ASP A 381 -36.53 12.42 93.31
N LYS A 382 -35.49 13.01 93.91
CA LYS A 382 -34.61 14.01 93.26
C LYS A 382 -33.54 13.36 92.40
N ASP A 383 -32.96 12.25 92.82
CA ASP A 383 -32.02 11.47 92.03
C ASP A 383 -32.73 10.84 90.81
N GLU A 384 -34.00 10.45 90.96
CA GLU A 384 -34.82 9.99 89.82
C GLU A 384 -35.11 11.13 88.83
N GLU A 385 -35.41 12.36 89.31
CA GLU A 385 -35.54 13.55 88.46
C GLU A 385 -34.21 13.90 87.74
N ILE A 386 -33.07 13.83 88.44
CA ILE A 386 -31.73 14.06 87.85
C ILE A 386 -31.39 13.01 86.80
N ASN A 387 -31.74 11.73 87.03
CA ASN A 387 -31.54 10.65 86.08
C ASN A 387 -32.39 10.87 84.80
N GLN A 388 -33.66 11.24 84.96
CA GLN A 388 -34.54 11.58 83.83
C GLN A 388 -34.01 12.79 83.02
N GLN A 389 -33.52 13.83 83.69
CA GLN A 389 -32.91 14.99 83.02
C GLN A 389 -31.59 14.61 82.32
N SER A 390 -30.76 13.75 82.92
CA SER A 390 -29.50 13.28 82.33
C SER A 390 -29.75 12.48 81.05
N GLN A 391 -30.72 11.54 81.08
CA GLN A 391 -31.13 10.77 79.90
C GLN A 391 -31.70 11.65 78.79
N LEU A 392 -32.40 12.74 79.13
CA LEU A 392 -32.90 13.70 78.14
C LEU A 392 -31.75 14.50 77.50
N VAL A 393 -30.76 14.94 78.30
CA VAL A 393 -29.56 15.62 77.81
C VAL A 393 -28.72 14.72 76.91
N GLU A 394 -28.61 13.43 77.23
CA GLU A 394 -27.91 12.44 76.40
C GLU A 394 -28.58 12.29 75.02
N LYS A 395 -29.90 12.08 74.97
CA LYS A 395 -30.69 12.01 73.72
C LYS A 395 -30.58 13.28 72.88
N LEU A 396 -30.55 14.46 73.52
CA LEU A 396 -30.38 15.73 72.80
C LEU A 396 -28.96 15.89 72.23
N LYS A 397 -27.93 15.34 72.88
CA LYS A 397 -26.56 15.30 72.34
C LYS A 397 -26.45 14.34 71.15
N GLU A 398 -27.08 13.17 71.23
CA GLU A 398 -27.14 12.22 70.10
C GLU A 398 -27.78 12.89 68.88
N GLN A 399 -28.95 13.52 69.05
CA GLN A 399 -29.63 14.27 67.97
C GLN A 399 -28.79 15.42 67.41
N MET A 400 -28.00 16.12 68.24
CA MET A 400 -27.07 17.14 67.75
C MET A 400 -25.95 16.54 66.90
N MET A 401 -25.35 15.42 67.33
CA MET A 401 -24.29 14.77 66.54
C MET A 401 -24.80 14.22 65.21
N GLU A 402 -26.01 13.63 65.19
CA GLU A 402 -26.66 13.21 63.94
C GLU A 402 -26.88 14.38 62.97
N GLN A 403 -27.28 15.56 63.48
CA GLN A 403 -27.44 16.76 62.65
C GLN A 403 -26.10 17.32 62.16
N GLU A 404 -25.06 17.34 62.99
CA GLU A 404 -23.72 17.76 62.57
C GLU A 404 -23.12 16.82 61.52
N GLU A 405 -23.30 15.50 61.66
CA GLU A 405 -22.87 14.53 60.66
C GLU A 405 -23.65 14.68 59.35
N LEU A 406 -24.96 14.90 59.39
CA LEU A 406 -25.79 15.14 58.21
C LEU A 406 -25.34 16.41 57.46
N ILE A 407 -25.09 17.52 58.18
CA ILE A 407 -24.55 18.75 57.58
C ILE A 407 -23.15 18.50 56.99
N GLY A 408 -22.32 17.72 57.67
CA GLY A 408 -21.00 17.29 57.19
C GLY A 408 -21.07 16.40 55.94
N ALA A 409 -22.08 15.55 55.80
CA ALA A 409 -22.36 14.79 54.60
C ALA A 409 -22.80 15.70 53.45
N THR A 410 -23.82 16.53 53.66
CA THR A 410 -24.34 17.45 52.62
C THR A 410 -23.27 18.42 52.10
N ARG A 411 -22.33 18.88 52.95
CA ARG A 411 -21.18 19.68 52.49
C ARG A 411 -20.22 18.91 51.59
N ARG A 412 -19.88 17.67 51.94
CA ARG A 412 -19.02 16.81 51.11
C ARG A 412 -19.68 16.48 49.77
N ASP A 413 -20.99 16.23 49.77
CA ASP A 413 -21.76 15.99 48.55
C ASP A 413 -21.81 17.23 47.65
N TYR A 414 -21.98 18.42 48.25
CA TYR A 414 -21.92 19.70 47.52
C TYR A 414 -20.54 19.97 46.91
N GLU A 415 -19.45 19.70 47.66
CA GLU A 415 -18.08 19.82 47.14
C GLU A 415 -17.81 18.82 46.00
N SER A 416 -18.31 17.59 46.12
CA SER A 416 -18.21 16.57 45.05
C SER A 416 -18.98 17.00 43.80
N LEU A 417 -20.23 17.47 43.96
CA LEU A 417 -21.07 17.93 42.86
C LEU A 417 -20.47 19.17 42.16
N GLN A 418 -19.84 20.07 42.91
CA GLN A 418 -19.14 21.22 42.36
C GLN A 418 -17.89 20.81 41.56
N GLN A 419 -17.13 19.81 42.03
CA GLN A 419 -16.01 19.25 41.26
C GLN A 419 -16.48 18.56 39.98
N GLU A 420 -17.59 17.82 40.05
CA GLU A 420 -18.17 17.13 38.89
C GLU A 420 -18.74 18.12 37.87
N MET A 421 -19.41 19.20 38.30
CA MET A 421 -19.85 20.26 37.40
C MET A 421 -18.68 20.99 36.73
N ASN A 422 -17.59 21.29 37.47
CA ASN A 422 -16.39 21.88 36.89
C ASN A 422 -15.72 20.93 35.87
N ARG A 423 -15.72 19.61 36.13
CA ARG A 423 -15.20 18.59 35.22
C ARG A 423 -16.04 18.50 33.94
N ILE A 424 -17.37 18.44 34.06
CA ILE A 424 -18.29 18.41 32.93
C ILE A 424 -18.14 19.68 32.08
N GLN A 425 -17.94 20.85 32.70
CA GLN A 425 -17.63 22.09 31.96
C GLN A 425 -16.32 21.99 31.16
N ALA A 426 -15.25 21.43 31.74
CA ALA A 426 -13.99 21.24 31.03
C ALA A 426 -14.10 20.23 29.88
N GLU A 427 -14.82 19.12 30.08
CA GLU A 427 -15.11 18.13 29.02
C GLU A 427 -15.96 18.76 27.89
N ASN A 428 -16.90 19.66 28.22
CA ASN A 428 -17.74 20.37 27.25
C ASN A 428 -16.94 21.39 26.43
N GLU A 429 -16.02 22.16 27.04
CA GLU A 429 -15.12 23.06 26.29
C GLU A 429 -14.15 22.27 25.39
N SER A 430 -13.61 21.13 25.86
CA SER A 430 -12.78 20.24 25.02
C SER A 430 -13.56 19.73 23.80
N ALA A 431 -14.81 19.30 23.99
CA ALA A 431 -15.67 18.87 22.89
C ALA A 431 -16.00 19.99 21.89
N LYS A 432 -16.08 21.26 22.34
CA LYS A 432 -16.24 22.42 21.44
C LYS A 432 -15.00 22.68 20.59
N GLU A 433 -13.80 22.49 21.14
CA GLU A 433 -12.56 22.58 20.34
C GLU A 433 -12.51 21.47 19.29
N GLU A 434 -12.84 20.21 19.64
CA GLU A 434 -12.92 19.11 18.68
C GLU A 434 -13.93 19.38 17.55
N VAL A 435 -15.13 19.87 17.88
CA VAL A 435 -16.14 20.25 16.87
C VAL A 435 -15.64 21.38 15.96
N LYS A 436 -14.88 22.33 16.50
CA LYS A 436 -14.28 23.43 15.73
C LYS A 436 -13.19 22.93 14.77
N GLU A 437 -12.34 22.00 15.20
CA GLU A 437 -11.35 21.37 14.32
C GLU A 437 -12.01 20.57 13.19
N VAL A 438 -13.08 19.82 13.49
CA VAL A 438 -13.86 19.09 12.48
C VAL A 438 -14.51 20.04 11.47
N LEU A 439 -15.08 21.17 11.93
CA LEU A 439 -15.64 22.18 11.02
C LEU A 439 -14.58 22.80 10.12
N GLN A 440 -13.39 23.11 10.65
CA GLN A 440 -12.29 23.63 9.83
C GLN A 440 -11.82 22.60 8.78
N ALA A 441 -11.71 21.32 9.15
CA ALA A 441 -11.35 20.25 8.22
C ALA A 441 -12.41 20.05 7.11
N LEU A 442 -13.69 20.22 7.41
CA LEU A 442 -14.78 20.20 6.42
C LEU A 442 -14.72 21.41 5.47
N GLU A 443 -14.37 22.59 5.99
CA GLU A 443 -14.19 23.81 5.19
C GLU A 443 -12.99 23.68 4.24
N GLU A 444 -11.85 23.16 4.72
CA GLU A 444 -10.69 22.82 3.88
C GLU A 444 -11.02 21.76 2.83
N LEU A 445 -11.83 20.74 3.17
CA LEU A 445 -12.27 19.73 2.21
C LEU A 445 -13.19 20.32 1.12
N ALA A 446 -14.08 21.24 1.48
CA ALA A 446 -14.95 21.93 0.53
C ALA A 446 -14.16 22.81 -0.45
N VAL A 447 -13.15 23.53 0.03
CA VAL A 447 -12.24 24.33 -0.83
C VAL A 447 -11.44 23.43 -1.77
N ASN A 448 -10.93 22.29 -1.29
CA ASN A 448 -10.24 21.31 -2.14
C ASN A 448 -11.16 20.69 -3.20
N TYR A 449 -12.43 20.43 -2.87
CA TYR A 449 -13.42 19.94 -3.83
C TYR A 449 -13.70 20.96 -4.93
N ASP A 450 -13.93 22.23 -4.58
CA ASP A 450 -14.19 23.29 -5.56
C ASP A 450 -12.97 23.52 -6.47
N GLN A 451 -11.76 23.55 -5.90
CA GLN A 451 -10.52 23.65 -6.68
C GLN A 451 -10.36 22.48 -7.66
N LYS A 452 -10.69 21.24 -7.26
CA LYS A 452 -10.66 20.09 -8.17
C LYS A 452 -11.78 20.11 -9.22
N SER A 453 -12.95 20.64 -8.89
CA SER A 453 -14.03 20.88 -9.86
C SER A 453 -13.58 21.85 -10.96
N GLN A 454 -12.98 22.98 -10.57
CA GLN A 454 -12.44 23.97 -11.50
C GLN A 454 -11.30 23.41 -12.38
N GLU A 455 -10.42 22.54 -11.83
CA GLU A 455 -9.38 21.86 -12.61
C GLU A 455 -9.96 20.90 -13.65
N VAL A 456 -11.02 20.16 -13.31
CA VAL A 456 -11.74 19.28 -14.25
C VAL A 456 -12.42 20.09 -15.36
N GLU A 457 -13.06 21.23 -15.04
CA GLU A 457 -13.61 22.11 -16.07
C GLU A 457 -12.53 22.68 -17.00
N ALA A 458 -11.39 23.11 -16.46
CA ALA A 458 -10.27 23.58 -17.27
C ALA A 458 -9.76 22.49 -18.22
N LYS A 459 -9.62 21.25 -17.73
CA LYS A 459 -9.22 20.10 -18.56
C LYS A 459 -10.25 19.70 -19.62
N ASN A 460 -11.54 19.90 -19.36
CA ASN A 460 -12.56 19.71 -20.38
C ASN A 460 -12.46 20.76 -21.49
N ARG A 461 -12.24 22.04 -21.16
CA ARG A 461 -11.99 23.11 -22.14
C ARG A 461 -10.72 22.86 -22.96
N ASP A 462 -9.63 22.41 -22.32
CA ASP A 462 -8.41 21.97 -23.01
C ASP A 462 -8.74 20.86 -24.03
N ASN A 463 -9.47 19.81 -23.62
CA ASN A 463 -9.87 18.72 -24.51
C ASN A 463 -10.76 19.17 -25.69
N GLU A 464 -11.70 20.09 -25.46
CA GLU A 464 -12.53 20.66 -26.52
C GLU A 464 -11.67 21.39 -27.57
N THR A 465 -10.74 22.24 -27.14
CA THR A 465 -9.82 22.94 -28.07
C THR A 465 -8.91 21.98 -28.85
N VAL A 466 -8.35 20.95 -28.20
CA VAL A 466 -7.54 19.92 -28.87
C VAL A 466 -8.37 19.13 -29.90
N ASN A 467 -9.64 18.87 -29.62
CA ASN A 467 -10.54 18.17 -30.53
C ASN A 467 -10.92 19.05 -31.75
N GLU A 468 -11.09 20.35 -31.56
CA GLU A 468 -11.24 21.32 -32.65
C GLU A 468 -9.97 21.42 -33.51
N GLU A 469 -8.79 21.50 -32.91
CA GLU A 469 -7.52 21.48 -33.63
C GLU A 469 -7.34 20.19 -34.43
N LEU A 470 -7.66 19.03 -33.85
CA LEU A 470 -7.60 17.72 -34.51
C LEU A 470 -8.53 17.69 -35.74
N SER A 471 -9.75 18.22 -35.61
CA SER A 471 -10.71 18.34 -36.72
C SER A 471 -10.19 19.25 -37.84
N GLN A 472 -9.60 20.40 -37.49
CA GLN A 472 -8.95 21.29 -38.48
C GLN A 472 -7.77 20.62 -39.18
N ARG A 473 -6.91 19.89 -38.45
CA ARG A 473 -5.79 19.13 -39.01
C ARG A 473 -6.26 18.01 -39.93
N GLN A 474 -7.34 17.31 -39.60
CA GLN A 474 -7.93 16.28 -40.46
C GLN A 474 -8.46 16.89 -41.77
N SER A 475 -9.08 18.07 -41.71
CA SER A 475 -9.52 18.83 -42.90
C SER A 475 -8.34 19.25 -43.78
N GLN A 476 -7.28 19.81 -43.20
CA GLN A 476 -6.04 20.16 -43.91
C GLN A 476 -5.40 18.94 -44.58
N LEU A 477 -5.31 17.81 -43.86
CA LEU A 477 -4.77 16.56 -44.40
C LEU A 477 -5.56 16.10 -45.63
N ASN A 478 -6.91 16.12 -45.56
CA ASN A 478 -7.77 15.77 -46.69
C ASN A 478 -7.56 16.70 -47.90
N SER A 479 -7.34 18.01 -47.69
CA SER A 479 -7.00 18.95 -48.77
C SER A 479 -5.67 18.59 -49.43
N THR A 480 -4.60 18.39 -48.64
CA THR A 480 -3.27 18.05 -49.17
C THR A 480 -3.24 16.71 -49.90
N LEU A 481 -4.05 15.73 -49.48
CA LEU A 481 -4.22 14.45 -50.19
C LEU A 481 -4.89 14.64 -51.56
N SER A 482 -5.86 15.55 -51.65
CA SER A 482 -6.53 15.91 -52.91
C SER A 482 -5.56 16.61 -53.89
N GLU A 483 -4.80 17.59 -53.39
CA GLU A 483 -3.76 18.28 -54.15
C GLU A 483 -2.68 17.29 -54.65
N LEU A 484 -2.23 16.37 -53.79
CA LEU A 484 -1.26 15.34 -54.15
C LEU A 484 -1.78 14.41 -55.26
N ALA A 485 -3.07 14.05 -55.23
CA ALA A 485 -3.70 13.26 -56.30
C ALA A 485 -3.71 14.03 -57.62
N GLN A 486 -4.08 15.32 -57.61
CA GLN A 486 -4.06 16.17 -58.80
C GLN A 486 -2.64 16.35 -59.38
N VAL A 487 -1.61 16.44 -58.53
CA VAL A 487 -0.20 16.47 -58.97
C VAL A 487 0.24 15.12 -59.55
N LYS A 488 -0.18 13.99 -58.97
CA LYS A 488 0.09 12.65 -59.53
C LYS A 488 -0.53 12.48 -60.93
N ASP A 489 -1.76 12.92 -61.14
CA ASP A 489 -2.47 12.82 -62.43
C ASP A 489 -1.85 13.73 -63.50
N THR A 490 -1.52 14.98 -63.15
CA THR A 490 -0.84 15.89 -64.08
C THR A 490 0.56 15.40 -64.46
N ALA A 491 1.32 14.83 -63.52
CA ALA A 491 2.60 14.18 -63.80
C ALA A 491 2.46 12.88 -64.63
N ALA A 492 1.38 12.12 -64.47
CA ALA A 492 1.07 10.97 -65.33
C ALA A 492 0.74 11.42 -66.76
N HIS A 493 -0.03 12.50 -66.93
CA HIS A 493 -0.35 13.07 -68.23
C HIS A 493 0.88 13.64 -68.96
N GLN A 494 1.76 14.35 -68.25
CA GLN A 494 3.02 14.83 -68.83
C GLN A 494 3.93 13.68 -69.27
N ARG A 495 4.01 12.58 -68.50
CA ARG A 495 4.78 11.39 -68.88
C ARG A 495 4.27 10.73 -70.17
N ARG A 496 2.95 10.65 -70.38
CA ARG A 496 2.38 10.16 -71.65
C ARG A 496 2.80 11.05 -72.82
N LYS A 497 2.56 12.36 -72.72
CA LYS A 497 2.95 13.34 -73.75
C LYS A 497 4.43 13.30 -74.11
N LEU A 498 5.32 13.14 -73.12
CA LEU A 498 6.76 13.02 -73.36
C LEU A 498 7.10 11.73 -74.13
N ASN A 499 6.42 10.63 -73.81
CA ASN A 499 6.62 9.33 -74.47
C ASN A 499 6.07 9.35 -75.90
N ASP A 500 4.93 10.02 -76.14
CA ASP A 500 4.37 10.23 -77.48
C ASP A 500 5.31 11.08 -78.35
N LEU A 501 5.88 12.16 -77.80
CA LEU A 501 6.89 12.99 -78.46
C LEU A 501 8.18 12.20 -78.79
N LEU A 502 8.67 11.39 -77.85
CA LEU A 502 9.82 10.50 -78.07
C LEU A 502 9.54 9.48 -79.19
N THR A 503 8.35 8.92 -79.22
CA THR A 503 7.92 7.96 -80.24
C THR A 503 7.82 8.63 -81.62
N SER A 504 7.30 9.87 -81.70
CA SER A 504 7.31 10.66 -82.93
C SER A 504 8.73 10.96 -83.41
N LEU A 505 9.59 11.46 -82.52
CA LEU A 505 10.98 11.79 -82.87
C LEU A 505 11.76 10.56 -83.35
N PHE A 506 11.55 9.38 -82.77
CA PHE A 506 12.15 8.13 -83.28
C PHE A 506 11.60 7.73 -84.65
N LYS A 507 10.31 7.96 -84.92
CA LYS A 507 9.70 7.73 -86.24
C LYS A 507 10.30 8.68 -87.28
N ASP A 508 10.39 9.96 -86.97
CA ASP A 508 10.95 11.00 -87.84
C ASP A 508 12.45 10.75 -88.12
N LEU A 509 13.22 10.31 -87.11
CA LEU A 509 14.62 9.89 -87.30
C LEU A 509 14.77 8.65 -88.19
N ASN A 510 13.85 7.69 -88.07
CA ASN A 510 13.85 6.49 -88.91
C ASN A 510 13.45 6.81 -90.35
N GLU A 511 12.48 7.70 -90.55
CA GLU A 511 12.09 8.22 -91.88
C GLU A 511 13.20 9.04 -92.54
N MET A 512 13.91 9.89 -91.77
CA MET A 512 15.14 10.56 -92.25
C MET A 512 16.25 9.55 -92.60
N GLY A 513 16.44 8.51 -91.80
CA GLY A 513 17.41 7.44 -92.08
C GLY A 513 17.14 6.72 -93.40
N VAL A 514 15.86 6.49 -93.73
CA VAL A 514 15.44 5.93 -95.02
C VAL A 514 15.66 6.92 -96.17
N ALA A 515 15.37 8.21 -95.97
CA ALA A 515 15.60 9.26 -96.98
C ALA A 515 17.10 9.44 -97.32
N PHE A 516 17.96 9.56 -96.31
CA PHE A 516 19.42 9.64 -96.52
C PHE A 516 20.01 8.36 -97.12
N GLY A 517 19.43 7.19 -96.83
CA GLY A 517 19.81 5.92 -97.46
C GLY A 517 19.45 5.83 -98.95
N ALA A 518 18.43 6.56 -99.40
CA ALA A 518 18.03 6.61 -100.81
C ALA A 518 18.95 7.52 -101.65
N ASP A 519 19.28 8.72 -101.15
CA ASP A 519 20.09 9.71 -101.89
C ASP A 519 21.59 9.42 -101.90
N LEU A 520 22.12 8.63 -100.97
CA LEU A 520 23.55 8.29 -100.95
C LEU A 520 23.99 7.43 -102.17
N LYS A 521 23.04 6.84 -102.90
CA LYS A 521 23.29 6.02 -104.09
C LYS A 521 23.26 6.80 -105.41
N SER A 522 22.79 8.06 -105.41
CA SER A 522 22.62 8.87 -106.62
C SER A 522 23.72 9.91 -106.85
N SER A 523 24.54 10.24 -105.84
CA SER A 523 25.47 11.41 -105.86
C SER A 523 26.96 11.08 -105.98
N LEU A 524 27.34 9.91 -106.51
CA LEU A 524 28.75 9.55 -106.78
C LEU A 524 29.14 9.73 -108.26
N GLN A 525 29.33 10.99 -108.68
CA GLN A 525 30.23 11.36 -109.77
C GLN A 525 31.00 12.66 -109.44
N PRO A 526 32.23 12.83 -109.96
CA PRO A 526 33.14 13.88 -109.50
C PRO A 526 33.01 15.18 -110.30
N PHE A 527 33.12 16.35 -109.65
CA PHE A 527 33.82 17.54 -110.22
C PHE A 527 34.00 18.69 -109.19
N ASP A 528 35.25 18.84 -108.73
CA ASP A 528 36.09 20.04 -108.66
C ASP A 528 35.67 21.41 -108.03
N SER A 529 36.66 21.99 -107.32
CA SER A 529 36.94 23.43 -107.17
C SER A 529 35.96 24.41 -106.46
N ASN A 530 35.74 24.24 -105.14
CA ASN A 530 35.59 25.38 -104.19
C ASN A 530 35.71 24.93 -102.71
N SER A 531 36.93 24.65 -102.22
CA SER A 531 37.09 23.96 -100.92
C SER A 531 36.81 24.79 -99.66
N SER A 532 36.93 26.13 -99.72
CA SER A 532 36.83 26.99 -98.51
C SER A 532 35.46 26.96 -97.86
N LYS A 533 34.37 27.09 -98.63
CA LYS A 533 33.00 27.04 -98.09
C LYS A 533 32.66 25.66 -97.53
N SER A 534 33.11 24.59 -98.18
CA SER A 534 32.83 23.23 -97.70
C SER A 534 33.58 22.94 -96.39
N GLU A 535 34.85 23.35 -96.26
CA GLU A 535 35.58 23.20 -94.99
C GLU A 535 35.01 24.05 -93.85
N GLU A 536 34.51 25.26 -94.13
CA GLU A 536 33.79 26.09 -93.15
C GLU A 536 32.48 25.43 -92.70
N GLU A 537 31.68 24.91 -93.63
CA GLU A 537 30.44 24.18 -93.33
C GLU A 537 30.70 22.89 -92.54
N PHE A 538 31.72 22.10 -92.91
CA PHE A 538 32.13 20.91 -92.15
C PHE A 538 32.69 21.25 -90.76
N THR A 539 33.41 22.36 -90.63
CA THR A 539 33.93 22.82 -89.33
C THR A 539 32.81 23.32 -88.43
N MET A 540 31.87 24.09 -88.99
CA MET A 540 30.67 24.54 -88.27
C MET A 540 29.81 23.33 -87.86
N ALA A 541 29.58 22.37 -88.75
CA ALA A 541 28.88 21.12 -88.44
C ALA A 541 29.60 20.32 -87.33
N ARG A 542 30.93 20.21 -87.35
CA ARG A 542 31.71 19.60 -86.27
C ARG A 542 31.55 20.32 -84.92
N ILE A 543 31.52 21.65 -84.92
CA ILE A 543 31.31 22.45 -83.70
C ILE A 543 29.88 22.24 -83.17
N TYR A 544 28.87 22.25 -84.03
CA TYR A 544 27.48 21.92 -83.66
C TYR A 544 27.36 20.49 -83.10
N VAL A 545 27.94 19.49 -83.76
CA VAL A 545 27.96 18.10 -83.27
C VAL A 545 28.70 17.99 -81.93
N SER A 546 29.80 18.71 -81.74
CA SER A 546 30.52 18.73 -80.45
C SER A 546 29.71 19.41 -79.34
N LYS A 547 28.98 20.48 -79.66
CA LYS A 547 28.08 21.17 -78.73
C LYS A 547 26.89 20.28 -78.37
N MET A 548 26.20 19.69 -79.34
CA MET A 548 25.14 18.70 -79.11
C MET A 548 25.65 17.53 -78.26
N LYS A 549 26.86 17.01 -78.52
CA LYS A 549 27.47 15.94 -77.71
C LYS A 549 27.67 16.37 -76.25
N SER A 550 28.04 17.63 -75.98
CA SER A 550 28.12 18.14 -74.60
C SER A 550 26.75 18.34 -73.95
N GLU A 551 25.76 18.82 -74.70
CA GLU A 551 24.40 19.03 -74.20
C GLU A 551 23.69 17.70 -73.90
N VAL A 552 23.83 16.71 -74.79
CA VAL A 552 23.35 15.33 -74.56
C VAL A 552 24.03 14.71 -73.35
N LYS A 553 25.35 14.89 -73.16
CA LYS A 553 26.05 14.37 -71.97
C LYS A 553 25.53 15.00 -70.68
N ASN A 554 25.30 16.32 -70.67
CA ASN A 554 24.73 17.03 -69.53
C ASN A 554 23.28 16.61 -69.26
N LEU A 555 22.49 16.36 -70.32
CA LEU A 555 21.11 15.89 -70.22
C LEU A 555 21.05 14.48 -69.62
N VAL A 556 21.89 13.55 -70.09
CA VAL A 556 22.01 12.19 -69.54
C VAL A 556 22.39 12.22 -68.05
N GLN A 557 23.36 13.04 -67.66
CA GLN A 557 23.78 13.18 -66.26
C GLN A 557 22.65 13.76 -65.39
N ARG A 558 21.86 14.70 -65.92
CA ARG A 558 20.69 15.26 -65.24
C ARG A 558 19.55 14.24 -65.12
N CYS A 559 19.31 13.42 -66.14
CA CYS A 559 18.37 12.30 -66.09
C CYS A 559 18.75 11.28 -65.01
N GLN A 560 20.01 10.84 -64.96
CA GLN A 560 20.48 9.91 -63.90
C GLN A 560 20.33 10.48 -62.48
N THR A 561 20.55 11.78 -62.32
CA THR A 561 20.36 12.46 -61.02
C THR A 561 18.87 12.51 -60.64
N LEU A 562 17.99 12.79 -61.61
CA LEU A 562 16.54 12.78 -61.42
C LEU A 562 16.01 11.37 -61.11
N GLU A 563 16.42 10.35 -61.86
CA GLU A 563 16.08 8.93 -61.61
C GLU A 563 16.51 8.48 -60.21
N SER A 564 17.70 8.87 -59.76
CA SER A 564 18.19 8.58 -58.41
C SER A 564 17.30 9.22 -57.33
N SER A 565 16.98 10.51 -57.49
CA SER A 565 16.09 11.23 -56.56
C SER A 565 14.65 10.68 -56.57
N GLN A 566 14.16 10.24 -57.74
CA GLN A 566 12.84 9.63 -57.90
C GLN A 566 12.79 8.24 -57.23
N SER A 567 13.84 7.44 -57.35
CA SER A 567 13.95 6.15 -56.65
C SER A 567 13.94 6.32 -55.13
N GLU A 568 14.66 7.32 -54.62
CA GLU A 568 14.72 7.61 -53.19
C GLU A 568 13.39 8.18 -52.64
N CYS A 569 12.70 9.00 -53.42
CA CYS A 569 11.36 9.49 -53.10
C CYS A 569 10.31 8.36 -53.13
N SER A 570 10.41 7.43 -54.09
CA SER A 570 9.51 6.26 -54.17
C SER A 570 9.65 5.38 -52.94
N LYS A 571 10.88 5.06 -52.50
CA LYS A 571 11.11 4.24 -51.29
C LYS A 571 10.48 4.85 -50.04
N LYS A 572 10.63 6.17 -49.85
CA LYS A 572 10.01 6.89 -48.73
C LYS A 572 8.47 6.88 -48.81
N MET A 573 7.91 6.98 -50.02
CA MET A 573 6.47 6.86 -50.22
C MET A 573 5.98 5.43 -49.87
N ASP A 574 6.69 4.40 -50.30
CA ASP A 574 6.37 2.99 -50.00
C ASP A 574 6.49 2.67 -48.49
N GLU A 575 7.44 3.31 -47.80
CA GLU A 575 7.61 3.22 -46.34
C GLU A 575 6.43 3.89 -45.61
N SER A 576 6.10 5.14 -45.94
CA SER A 576 4.94 5.83 -45.37
C SER A 576 3.59 5.18 -45.71
N GLU A 577 3.46 4.52 -46.86
CA GLU A 577 2.24 3.78 -47.22
C GLU A 577 2.07 2.52 -46.34
N ARG A 578 3.16 1.83 -45.97
CA ARG A 578 3.12 0.74 -44.97
C ARG A 578 2.74 1.25 -43.59
N GLU A 579 3.36 2.33 -43.12
CA GLU A 579 3.04 2.94 -41.82
C GLU A 579 1.56 3.36 -41.74
N LEU A 580 1.00 3.92 -42.82
CA LEU A 580 -0.43 4.25 -42.90
C LEU A 580 -1.35 3.02 -42.89
N VAL A 581 -0.93 1.89 -43.48
CA VAL A 581 -1.69 0.63 -43.42
C VAL A 581 -1.69 0.06 -42.00
N ASP A 582 -0.53 0.05 -41.32
CA ASP A 582 -0.40 -0.44 -39.94
C ASP A 582 -1.21 0.43 -38.97
N LEU A 583 -1.18 1.76 -39.12
CA LEU A 583 -2.01 2.68 -38.33
C LEU A 583 -3.52 2.49 -38.56
N ARG A 584 -3.96 2.26 -39.81
CA ARG A 584 -5.37 1.96 -40.12
C ARG A 584 -5.83 0.64 -39.50
N LEU A 585 -4.97 -0.39 -39.53
CA LEU A 585 -5.26 -1.66 -38.88
C LEU A 585 -5.40 -1.49 -37.36
N LEU A 586 -4.51 -0.70 -36.74
CA LEU A 586 -4.54 -0.40 -35.31
C LEU A 586 -5.82 0.36 -34.92
N ILE A 587 -6.24 1.37 -35.69
CA ILE A 587 -7.49 2.10 -35.46
C ILE A 587 -8.69 1.14 -35.53
N SER A 588 -8.78 0.31 -36.57
CA SER A 588 -9.87 -0.67 -36.72
C SER A 588 -9.96 -1.67 -35.55
N GLN A 589 -8.81 -2.09 -34.99
CA GLN A 589 -8.77 -2.93 -33.79
C GLN A 589 -9.30 -2.19 -32.55
N HIS A 590 -9.02 -0.90 -32.40
CA HIS A 590 -9.54 -0.09 -31.29
C HIS A 590 -11.04 0.17 -31.43
N GLU A 591 -11.53 0.46 -32.63
CA GLU A 591 -12.96 0.61 -32.92
C GLU A 591 -13.75 -0.66 -32.59
N ALA A 592 -13.25 -1.83 -33.00
CA ALA A 592 -13.85 -3.13 -32.66
C ALA A 592 -13.88 -3.37 -31.14
N LYS A 593 -12.79 -3.02 -30.43
CA LYS A 593 -12.69 -3.16 -28.97
C LYS A 593 -13.63 -2.21 -28.23
N MET A 594 -13.77 -0.96 -28.68
CA MET A 594 -14.73 0.01 -28.13
C MET A 594 -16.17 -0.47 -28.29
N LYS A 595 -16.52 -1.01 -29.48
CA LYS A 595 -17.87 -1.53 -29.73
C LYS A 595 -18.23 -2.73 -28.84
N ALA A 596 -17.29 -3.67 -28.67
CA ALA A 596 -17.46 -4.80 -27.76
C ALA A 596 -17.61 -4.36 -26.29
N LEU A 597 -16.87 -3.32 -25.86
CA LEU A 597 -17.01 -2.74 -24.52
C LEU A 597 -18.36 -2.06 -24.31
N GLN A 598 -18.89 -1.36 -25.33
CA GLN A 598 -20.23 -0.76 -25.28
C GLN A 598 -21.35 -1.80 -25.20
N GLU A 599 -21.23 -2.92 -25.94
CA GLU A 599 -22.17 -4.03 -25.86
C GLU A 599 -22.13 -4.71 -24.48
N ASN A 600 -20.94 -4.97 -23.93
CA ASN A 600 -20.77 -5.50 -22.57
C ASN A 600 -21.32 -4.58 -21.47
N MET A 601 -21.08 -3.26 -21.56
CA MET A 601 -21.66 -2.29 -20.60
C MET A 601 -23.19 -2.37 -20.60
N LYS A 602 -23.81 -2.41 -21.78
CA LYS A 602 -25.26 -2.49 -21.93
C LYS A 602 -25.83 -3.82 -21.41
N GLU A 603 -25.09 -4.92 -21.55
CA GLU A 603 -25.47 -6.20 -20.96
C GLU A 603 -25.39 -6.17 -19.41
N VAL A 604 -24.37 -5.52 -18.85
CA VAL A 604 -24.22 -5.32 -17.40
C VAL A 604 -25.32 -4.42 -16.83
N GLU A 605 -25.68 -3.31 -17.50
CA GLU A 605 -26.81 -2.46 -17.11
C GLU A 605 -28.14 -3.23 -17.13
N ASN A 606 -28.38 -4.04 -18.16
CA ASN A 606 -29.57 -4.90 -18.22
C ASN A 606 -29.58 -5.91 -17.05
N LYS A 607 -28.45 -6.56 -16.74
CA LYS A 607 -28.34 -7.50 -15.60
C LYS A 607 -28.55 -6.80 -14.26
N LYS A 608 -27.99 -5.59 -14.07
CA LYS A 608 -28.20 -4.76 -12.87
C LYS A 608 -29.70 -4.50 -12.65
N ARG A 609 -30.41 -4.08 -13.70
CA ARG A 609 -31.85 -3.82 -13.63
C ARG A 609 -32.67 -5.06 -13.26
N HIS A 610 -32.36 -6.23 -13.83
CA HIS A 610 -33.04 -7.48 -13.46
C HIS A 610 -32.79 -7.88 -11.99
N LEU A 611 -31.61 -7.58 -11.45
CA LEU A 611 -31.30 -7.82 -10.04
C LEU A 611 -32.03 -6.83 -9.11
N GLU A 612 -32.18 -5.57 -9.52
CA GLU A 612 -32.98 -4.57 -8.80
C GLU A 612 -34.45 -5.00 -8.74
N GLU A 613 -35.04 -5.38 -9.89
CA GLU A 613 -36.42 -5.90 -9.98
C GLU A 613 -36.63 -7.19 -9.15
N ALA A 614 -35.61 -8.05 -9.03
CA ALA A 614 -35.66 -9.25 -8.19
C ALA A 614 -35.55 -8.96 -6.68
N VAL A 615 -34.76 -7.96 -6.28
CA VAL A 615 -34.63 -7.52 -4.87
C VAL A 615 -35.93 -6.90 -4.39
N ASP A 616 -36.59 -6.08 -5.22
CA ASP A 616 -37.89 -5.49 -4.87
C ASP A 616 -38.98 -6.57 -4.68
N SER A 617 -39.01 -7.59 -5.53
CA SER A 617 -39.92 -8.74 -5.40
C SER A 617 -39.69 -9.53 -4.10
N LEU A 618 -38.43 -9.81 -3.74
CA LEU A 618 -38.07 -10.49 -2.48
C LEU A 618 -38.43 -9.66 -1.23
N ASN A 619 -38.29 -8.33 -1.31
CA ASN A 619 -38.71 -7.43 -0.23
C ASN A 619 -40.23 -7.45 -0.03
N GLU A 620 -41.02 -7.50 -1.12
CA GLU A 620 -42.48 -7.64 -1.06
C GLU A 620 -42.90 -8.99 -0.45
N GLU A 621 -42.20 -10.07 -0.77
CA GLU A 621 -42.45 -11.41 -0.20
C GLU A 621 -42.08 -11.48 1.29
N CYS A 622 -40.95 -10.91 1.70
CA CYS A 622 -40.58 -10.76 3.11
C CYS A 622 -41.61 -9.93 3.91
N ALA A 623 -42.19 -8.89 3.31
CA ALA A 623 -43.24 -8.09 3.95
C ALA A 623 -44.54 -8.90 4.14
N LYS A 624 -44.93 -9.71 3.16
CA LYS A 624 -46.09 -10.62 3.24
C LYS A 624 -45.92 -11.67 4.34
N LEU A 625 -44.74 -12.27 4.45
CA LEU A 625 -44.44 -13.28 5.47
C LEU A 625 -44.50 -12.69 6.90
N LYS A 626 -43.93 -11.50 7.12
CA LYS A 626 -44.01 -10.81 8.43
C LYS A 626 -45.45 -10.46 8.81
N ALA A 627 -46.29 -10.06 7.85
CA ALA A 627 -47.70 -9.80 8.10
C ALA A 627 -48.48 -11.09 8.46
N ALA A 628 -48.18 -12.22 7.81
CA ALA A 628 -48.78 -13.51 8.11
C ALA A 628 -48.39 -14.03 9.50
N GLU A 629 -47.13 -13.86 9.90
CA GLU A 629 -46.61 -14.25 11.22
C GLU A 629 -47.29 -13.46 12.35
N GLN A 630 -47.48 -12.14 12.17
CA GLN A 630 -48.24 -11.31 13.10
C GLN A 630 -49.72 -11.73 13.21
N MET A 631 -50.36 -12.16 12.12
CA MET A 631 -51.73 -12.70 12.16
C MET A 631 -51.80 -14.05 12.91
N GLN A 632 -50.81 -14.93 12.74
CA GLN A 632 -50.75 -16.19 13.48
C GLN A 632 -50.55 -15.99 14.99
N ALA A 633 -49.72 -15.03 15.40
CA ALA A 633 -49.49 -14.71 16.80
C ALA A 633 -50.76 -14.23 17.55
N VAL A 634 -51.69 -13.56 16.86
CA VAL A 634 -52.98 -13.12 17.42
C VAL A 634 -53.99 -14.29 17.52
N SER A 635 -53.90 -15.28 16.63
CA SER A 635 -54.79 -16.46 16.61
C SER A 635 -54.51 -17.46 17.75
N THR A 636 -53.37 -17.36 18.42
CA THR A 636 -52.91 -18.34 19.43
C THR A 636 -53.28 -18.03 20.89
N ILE A 637 -54.07 -16.99 21.15
CA ILE A 637 -54.49 -16.62 22.52
C ILE A 637 -55.87 -17.19 22.90
N ASP A 638 -56.76 -17.46 21.94
CA ASP A 638 -58.11 -17.99 22.18
C ASP A 638 -58.31 -19.43 21.69
N LYS A 639 -58.08 -20.41 22.59
CA LYS A 639 -58.97 -21.58 22.86
C LYS A 639 -58.26 -22.63 23.71
N ALA A 640 -58.47 -22.56 25.02
CA ALA A 640 -58.22 -23.65 25.95
C ALA A 640 -59.53 -24.10 26.60
N ALA A 641 -60.22 -25.07 25.98
CA ALA A 641 -61.36 -25.76 26.59
C ALA A 641 -61.56 -27.15 25.97
N GLU A 642 -61.95 -28.09 26.84
CA GLU A 642 -62.53 -29.42 26.55
C GLU A 642 -61.63 -30.53 25.97
N GLN A 643 -61.35 -31.50 26.82
CA GLN A 643 -60.54 -32.69 26.57
C GLN A 643 -61.37 -33.96 26.86
N GLU A 644 -62.26 -34.37 25.94
CA GLU A 644 -62.98 -35.66 26.10
C GLU A 644 -63.31 -36.39 24.78
N GLN A 645 -62.34 -36.46 23.84
CA GLN A 645 -62.44 -37.34 22.65
C GLN A 645 -61.09 -37.86 22.12
N ALA A 646 -60.06 -37.87 22.98
CA ALA A 646 -58.66 -37.97 22.58
C ALA A 646 -58.14 -39.37 22.16
N LEU A 647 -58.96 -40.42 22.17
CA LEU A 647 -58.51 -41.81 21.95
C LEU A 647 -58.95 -42.44 20.61
N LEU A 648 -59.99 -41.90 19.95
CA LEU A 648 -60.41 -42.33 18.61
C LEU A 648 -59.85 -41.42 17.50
N ILE A 649 -59.71 -40.12 17.76
CA ILE A 649 -59.14 -39.15 16.80
C ILE A 649 -57.65 -39.41 16.56
N LYS A 650 -56.93 -39.93 17.57
CA LYS A 650 -55.46 -40.09 17.54
C LYS A 650 -54.96 -40.93 16.35
N GLY A 651 -55.59 -42.07 16.06
CA GLY A 651 -55.17 -42.95 14.96
C GLY A 651 -55.42 -42.38 13.55
N ALA A 652 -56.51 -41.62 13.39
CA ALA A 652 -56.79 -40.91 12.13
C ALA A 652 -55.86 -39.70 11.94
N LEU A 653 -55.57 -38.99 13.04
CA LEU A 653 -54.64 -37.87 13.05
C LEU A 653 -53.19 -38.32 12.80
N GLU A 654 -52.77 -39.47 13.34
CA GLU A 654 -51.45 -40.06 13.06
C GLU A 654 -51.30 -40.40 11.57
N GLN A 655 -52.32 -40.99 10.91
CA GLN A 655 -52.27 -41.21 9.46
C GLN A 655 -52.24 -39.90 8.64
N GLN A 656 -53.01 -38.87 9.01
CA GLN A 656 -52.93 -37.57 8.34
C GLN A 656 -51.60 -36.86 8.59
N LEU A 657 -51.03 -36.96 9.80
CA LEU A 657 -49.73 -36.39 10.16
C LEU A 657 -48.58 -37.08 9.43
N ASP A 658 -48.64 -38.40 9.22
CA ASP A 658 -47.62 -39.11 8.45
C ASP A 658 -47.73 -38.80 6.95
N GLN A 659 -48.94 -38.66 6.39
CA GLN A 659 -49.13 -38.17 5.02
C GLN A 659 -48.64 -36.73 4.84
N HIS A 660 -48.93 -35.83 5.80
CA HIS A 660 -48.39 -34.47 5.81
C HIS A 660 -46.87 -34.45 5.97
N ARG A 661 -46.31 -35.30 6.84
CA ARG A 661 -44.85 -35.46 6.98
C ARG A 661 -44.21 -35.91 5.68
N GLU A 662 -44.76 -36.90 4.98
CA GLU A 662 -44.22 -37.36 3.71
C GLU A 662 -44.32 -36.26 2.62
N ALA A 663 -45.42 -35.50 2.59
CA ALA A 663 -45.58 -34.35 1.70
C ALA A 663 -44.58 -33.22 2.01
N HIS A 664 -44.45 -32.82 3.27
CA HIS A 664 -43.46 -31.83 3.70
C HIS A 664 -42.03 -32.32 3.50
N GLN A 665 -41.74 -33.60 3.68
CA GLN A 665 -40.42 -34.18 3.45
C GLN A 665 -40.05 -34.17 1.96
N LYS A 666 -41.01 -34.42 1.06
CA LYS A 666 -40.84 -34.24 -0.40
C LYS A 666 -40.66 -32.77 -0.78
N GLN A 667 -41.43 -31.86 -0.19
CA GLN A 667 -41.29 -30.42 -0.42
C GLN A 667 -39.94 -29.88 0.08
N VAL A 668 -39.47 -30.33 1.24
CA VAL A 668 -38.13 -30.01 1.78
C VAL A 668 -37.02 -30.62 0.94
N ALA A 669 -37.22 -31.81 0.34
CA ALA A 669 -36.26 -32.37 -0.62
C ALA A 669 -36.17 -31.49 -1.89
N MET A 670 -37.31 -31.15 -2.51
CA MET A 670 -37.34 -30.27 -3.68
C MET A 670 -36.69 -28.90 -3.40
N LEU A 671 -36.95 -28.30 -2.23
CA LEU A 671 -36.33 -27.04 -1.84
C LEU A 671 -34.81 -27.18 -1.60
N ARG A 672 -34.32 -28.34 -1.13
CA ARG A 672 -32.88 -28.61 -1.01
C ARG A 672 -32.21 -28.78 -2.36
N ASP A 673 -32.87 -29.45 -3.30
CA ASP A 673 -32.38 -29.60 -4.66
C ASP A 673 -32.33 -28.22 -5.35
N GLU A 674 -33.39 -27.41 -5.23
CA GLU A 674 -33.43 -26.04 -5.77
C GLU A 674 -32.41 -25.10 -5.10
N ILE A 675 -32.16 -25.23 -3.79
CA ILE A 675 -31.07 -24.53 -3.11
C ILE A 675 -29.71 -24.96 -3.66
N THR A 676 -29.52 -26.25 -3.98
CA THR A 676 -28.27 -26.78 -4.52
C THR A 676 -28.04 -26.25 -5.95
N ASP A 677 -29.07 -26.25 -6.80
CA ASP A 677 -29.02 -25.67 -8.14
C ASP A 677 -28.77 -24.15 -8.10
N LYS A 678 -29.40 -23.42 -7.17
CA LYS A 678 -29.11 -21.99 -6.97
C LYS A 678 -27.69 -21.75 -6.44
N GLN A 679 -27.15 -22.66 -5.62
CA GLN A 679 -25.76 -22.59 -5.16
C GLN A 679 -24.76 -22.78 -6.30
N THR A 680 -24.97 -23.74 -7.21
CA THR A 680 -24.08 -23.93 -8.38
C THR A 680 -24.13 -22.71 -9.31
N VAL A 681 -25.31 -22.15 -9.59
CA VAL A 681 -25.44 -20.92 -10.38
C VAL A 681 -24.76 -19.72 -9.71
N ILE A 682 -24.81 -19.60 -8.38
CA ILE A 682 -24.06 -18.57 -7.62
C ILE A 682 -22.55 -18.80 -7.74
N GLU A 683 -22.09 -20.04 -7.78
CA GLU A 683 -20.67 -20.39 -7.92
C GLU A 683 -20.14 -20.07 -9.33
N ASP A 684 -20.88 -20.45 -10.38
CA ASP A 684 -20.59 -20.08 -11.78
C ASP A 684 -20.56 -18.55 -11.98
N LEU A 685 -21.52 -17.82 -11.41
CA LEU A 685 -21.56 -16.35 -11.46
C LEU A 685 -20.40 -15.71 -10.68
N ARG A 686 -19.94 -16.32 -9.58
CA ARG A 686 -18.75 -15.87 -8.85
C ARG A 686 -17.48 -16.07 -9.68
N ASP A 687 -17.35 -17.19 -10.39
CA ASP A 687 -16.20 -17.45 -11.25
C ASP A 687 -16.18 -16.54 -12.48
N SER A 688 -17.32 -16.33 -13.13
CA SER A 688 -17.44 -15.33 -14.21
C SER A 688 -17.13 -13.90 -13.73
N LYS A 689 -17.56 -13.54 -12.50
CA LYS A 689 -17.17 -12.26 -11.88
C LYS A 689 -15.67 -12.16 -11.62
N ARG A 690 -15.02 -13.24 -11.16
CA ARG A 690 -13.55 -13.29 -10.95
C ARG A 690 -12.80 -13.08 -12.26
N GLU A 691 -13.23 -13.75 -13.33
CA GLU A 691 -12.64 -13.61 -14.68
C GLU A 691 -12.78 -12.17 -15.23
N LEU A 692 -13.98 -11.59 -15.14
CA LEU A 692 -14.22 -10.20 -15.54
C LEU A 692 -13.41 -9.19 -14.70
N THR A 693 -13.21 -9.47 -13.41
CA THR A 693 -12.38 -8.62 -12.53
C THR A 693 -10.92 -8.65 -12.97
N LEU A 694 -10.35 -9.83 -13.26
CA LEU A 694 -8.99 -9.98 -13.77
C LEU A 694 -8.79 -9.26 -15.12
N ILE A 695 -9.78 -9.32 -16.02
CA ILE A 695 -9.76 -8.61 -17.29
C ILE A 695 -9.81 -7.09 -17.07
N HIS A 696 -10.64 -6.61 -16.15
CA HIS A 696 -10.74 -5.19 -15.80
C HIS A 696 -9.41 -4.66 -15.22
N GLU A 697 -8.80 -5.36 -14.27
CA GLU A 697 -7.49 -4.98 -13.72
C GLU A 697 -6.38 -4.95 -14.80
N GLN A 698 -6.39 -5.90 -15.74
CA GLN A 698 -5.45 -5.91 -16.85
C GLN A 698 -5.63 -4.69 -17.76
N LEU A 699 -6.89 -4.32 -18.05
CA LEU A 699 -7.23 -3.11 -18.80
C LEU A 699 -6.81 -1.81 -18.09
N VAL A 700 -6.96 -1.73 -16.76
CA VAL A 700 -6.50 -0.59 -15.96
C VAL A 700 -4.97 -0.47 -16.02
N ARG A 701 -4.24 -1.59 -15.83
CA ARG A 701 -2.77 -1.62 -15.93
C ARG A 701 -2.26 -1.22 -17.32
N ASP A 702 -2.94 -1.66 -18.38
CA ASP A 702 -2.61 -1.25 -19.75
C ASP A 702 -2.92 0.23 -20.02
N HIS A 703 -4.01 0.78 -19.45
CA HIS A 703 -4.34 2.20 -19.53
C HIS A 703 -3.30 3.08 -18.82
N GLU A 704 -2.90 2.73 -17.60
CA GLU A 704 -1.85 3.44 -16.85
C GLU A 704 -0.50 3.43 -17.58
N ARG A 705 -0.12 2.27 -18.18
CA ARG A 705 1.10 2.18 -19.00
C ARG A 705 1.04 3.13 -20.20
N ILE A 706 -0.08 3.14 -20.94
CA ILE A 706 -0.26 4.02 -22.11
C ILE A 706 -0.22 5.49 -21.68
N LYS A 707 -0.87 5.85 -20.57
CA LYS A 707 -0.85 7.20 -19.99
C LYS A 707 0.55 7.66 -19.59
N GLN A 708 1.39 6.76 -19.05
CA GLN A 708 2.79 7.07 -18.77
C GLN A 708 3.60 7.26 -20.06
N GLU A 709 3.42 6.39 -21.06
CA GLU A 709 4.08 6.54 -22.37
C GLU A 709 3.65 7.82 -23.12
N GLU A 710 2.40 8.27 -22.94
CA GLU A 710 1.90 9.55 -23.43
C GLU A 710 2.54 10.74 -22.71
N SER A 711 2.60 10.69 -21.37
CA SER A 711 3.26 11.72 -20.55
C SER A 711 4.74 11.89 -20.92
N ASP A 712 5.48 10.79 -21.06
CA ASP A 712 6.89 10.79 -21.46
C ASP A 712 7.10 11.36 -22.87
N LYS A 713 6.20 11.04 -23.82
CA LYS A 713 6.21 11.61 -25.18
C LYS A 713 5.86 13.10 -25.17
N SER A 714 4.90 13.52 -24.35
CA SER A 714 4.48 14.92 -24.22
C SER A 714 5.61 15.80 -23.65
N HIS A 715 6.27 15.34 -22.58
CA HIS A 715 7.48 15.98 -22.06
C HIS A 715 8.57 16.12 -23.14
N LYS A 716 8.80 15.06 -23.92
CA LYS A 716 9.81 15.07 -24.99
C LYS A 716 9.44 16.00 -26.15
N LEU A 717 8.15 16.13 -26.46
CA LEU A 717 7.65 17.10 -27.44
C LEU A 717 7.87 18.54 -26.93
N GLN A 718 7.60 18.80 -25.65
CA GLN A 718 7.82 20.11 -25.03
C GLN A 718 9.32 20.51 -25.03
N GLU A 719 10.23 19.58 -24.75
CA GLU A 719 11.68 19.81 -24.89
C GLU A 719 12.08 20.15 -26.34
N LEU A 720 11.52 19.45 -27.33
CA LEU A 720 11.79 19.67 -28.75
C LEU A 720 11.21 21.01 -29.25
N LEU A 721 10.03 21.40 -28.78
CA LEU A 721 9.44 22.71 -29.07
C LEU A 721 10.33 23.83 -28.51
N GLY A 722 10.71 23.77 -27.23
CA GLY A 722 11.60 24.76 -26.62
C GLY A 722 13.02 24.77 -27.22
N ALA A 723 13.46 23.68 -27.86
CA ALA A 723 14.70 23.67 -28.66
C ALA A 723 14.50 24.32 -30.05
N ASN A 724 13.34 24.12 -30.67
CA ASN A 724 12.99 24.72 -31.96
C ASN A 724 12.76 26.24 -31.86
N GLU A 725 12.11 26.72 -30.80
CA GLU A 725 11.94 28.16 -30.53
C GLU A 725 13.28 28.87 -30.38
N ARG A 726 14.21 28.30 -29.58
CA ARG A 726 15.58 28.83 -29.45
C ARG A 726 16.33 28.86 -30.78
N ARG A 727 16.09 27.89 -31.66
CA ARG A 727 16.68 27.84 -33.01
C ARG A 727 16.09 28.91 -33.93
N GLU A 728 14.78 29.14 -33.87
CA GLU A 728 14.11 30.15 -34.71
C GLU A 728 14.42 31.57 -34.21
N GLN A 729 14.52 31.79 -32.90
CA GLN A 729 15.01 33.06 -32.34
C GLN A 729 16.43 33.37 -32.84
N ALA A 730 17.37 32.43 -32.74
CA ALA A 730 18.72 32.61 -33.25
C ALA A 730 18.76 32.88 -34.76
N ARG A 731 17.78 32.35 -35.52
CA ARG A 731 17.62 32.63 -36.96
C ARG A 731 17.08 34.03 -37.22
N GLN A 732 16.14 34.52 -36.43
CA GLN A 732 15.65 35.91 -36.50
C GLN A 732 16.75 36.90 -36.13
N ASP A 733 17.52 36.63 -35.08
CA ASP A 733 18.65 37.46 -34.65
C ASP A 733 19.72 37.55 -35.75
N LEU A 734 20.07 36.41 -36.38
CA LEU A 734 20.96 36.36 -37.55
C LEU A 734 20.43 37.19 -38.71
N LYS A 735 19.13 37.09 -39.03
CA LYS A 735 18.51 37.87 -40.12
C LYS A 735 18.54 39.37 -39.82
N GLY A 736 18.27 39.77 -38.58
CA GLY A 736 18.38 41.17 -38.14
C GLY A 736 19.82 41.72 -38.29
N LEU A 737 20.82 40.88 -38.02
CA LEU A 737 22.22 41.22 -38.25
C LEU A 737 22.55 41.33 -39.75
N GLU A 738 22.08 40.40 -40.58
CA GLU A 738 22.24 40.44 -42.05
C GLU A 738 21.63 41.72 -42.64
N GLU A 739 20.40 42.09 -42.24
CA GLU A 739 19.75 43.34 -42.67
C GLU A 739 20.50 44.60 -42.23
N THR A 740 21.13 44.56 -41.05
CA THR A 740 21.98 45.65 -40.55
C THR A 740 23.26 45.78 -41.37
N VAL A 741 23.96 44.66 -41.62
CA VAL A 741 25.16 44.63 -42.47
C VAL A 741 24.85 45.07 -43.90
N ALA A 742 23.70 44.69 -44.46
CA ALA A 742 23.27 45.14 -45.78
C ALA A 742 23.03 46.67 -45.84
N LYS A 743 22.44 47.26 -44.79
CA LYS A 743 22.26 48.72 -44.68
C LYS A 743 23.61 49.45 -44.61
N GLU A 744 24.55 48.96 -43.81
CA GLU A 744 25.91 49.53 -43.70
C GLU A 744 26.71 49.40 -45.01
N LEU A 745 26.58 48.28 -45.72
CA LEU A 745 27.18 48.12 -47.05
C LEU A 745 26.56 49.07 -48.09
N GLN A 746 25.26 49.33 -48.01
CA GLN A 746 24.57 50.28 -48.90
C GLN A 746 24.94 51.74 -48.61
N THR A 747 25.09 52.13 -47.35
CA THR A 747 25.60 53.47 -46.98
C THR A 747 27.06 53.63 -47.40
N LEU A 748 27.92 52.64 -47.20
CA LEU A 748 29.29 52.61 -47.74
C LEU A 748 29.32 52.74 -49.27
N HIS A 749 28.43 52.03 -49.99
CA HIS A 749 28.31 52.14 -51.44
C HIS A 749 27.90 53.54 -51.88
N ASN A 750 26.91 54.14 -51.21
CA ASN A 750 26.46 55.51 -51.48
C ASN A 750 27.56 56.55 -51.19
N LEU A 751 28.29 56.42 -50.09
CA LEU A 751 29.44 57.27 -49.75
C LEU A 751 30.57 57.14 -50.78
N ARG A 752 30.89 55.91 -51.21
CA ARG A 752 31.85 55.67 -52.30
C ARG A 752 31.39 56.30 -53.61
N LYS A 753 30.11 56.22 -53.96
CA LYS A 753 29.54 56.84 -55.17
C LYS A 753 29.66 58.37 -55.13
N LEU A 754 29.32 58.99 -53.99
CA LEU A 754 29.48 60.43 -53.78
C LEU A 754 30.96 60.86 -53.85
N PHE A 755 31.86 60.09 -53.23
CA PHE A 755 33.30 60.36 -53.29
C PHE A 755 33.85 60.26 -54.73
N VAL A 756 33.44 59.25 -55.50
CA VAL A 756 33.83 59.12 -56.91
C VAL A 756 33.27 60.25 -57.76
N GLN A 757 32.02 60.67 -57.54
CA GLN A 757 31.41 61.81 -58.25
C GLN A 757 32.11 63.14 -57.91
N ASP A 758 32.50 63.34 -56.65
CA ASP A 758 33.23 64.53 -56.21
C ASP A 758 34.69 64.53 -56.69
N LEU A 759 35.34 63.36 -56.76
CA LEU A 759 36.65 63.21 -57.40
C LEU A 759 36.55 63.51 -58.90
N GLN A 760 35.53 62.99 -59.58
CA GLN A 760 35.26 63.28 -60.99
C GLN A 760 34.91 64.75 -61.24
N SER A 761 34.20 65.42 -60.33
CA SER A 761 33.87 66.84 -60.45
C SER A 761 35.12 67.72 -60.30
N ARG A 762 36.01 67.39 -59.35
CA ARG A 762 37.31 68.06 -59.19
C ARG A 762 38.23 67.81 -60.38
N VAL A 763 38.32 66.58 -60.88
CA VAL A 763 39.09 66.25 -62.10
C VAL A 763 38.54 67.00 -63.32
N LYS A 764 37.22 67.11 -63.47
CA LYS A 764 36.61 67.94 -64.52
C LYS A 764 36.96 69.43 -64.36
N LYS A 765 36.91 69.98 -63.14
CA LYS A 765 37.29 71.37 -62.87
C LYS A 765 38.77 71.66 -63.14
N SER A 766 39.68 70.73 -62.79
CA SER A 766 41.11 70.88 -63.13
C SER A 766 41.40 70.72 -64.63
N LEU A 767 40.50 70.09 -65.40
CA LEU A 767 40.58 70.03 -66.86
C LEU A 767 39.93 71.24 -67.57
N SER A 768 39.16 72.07 -66.84
CA SER A 768 38.42 73.20 -67.43
C SER A 768 39.06 74.58 -67.20
N GLY A 769 40.28 74.64 -66.64
CA GLY A 769 41.14 75.83 -66.73
C GLY A 769 40.68 77.10 -66.01
N GLU A 770 39.73 77.00 -65.07
CA GLU A 770 39.31 78.12 -64.22
C GLU A 770 39.71 77.87 -62.76
N GLU A 771 40.72 78.60 -62.29
CA GLU A 771 40.83 78.88 -60.85
C GLU A 771 39.79 79.91 -60.45
N PRO A 772 39.20 79.74 -59.25
CA PRO A 772 38.90 80.88 -58.41
C PRO A 772 39.52 80.69 -57.02
N GLU A 773 40.34 81.65 -56.62
CA GLU A 773 40.46 81.99 -55.20
C GLU A 773 39.07 82.33 -54.65
N ASP A 774 38.67 81.70 -53.55
CA ASP A 774 37.91 82.39 -52.52
C ASP A 774 38.28 81.82 -51.14
N GLY A 775 38.74 82.72 -50.27
CA GLY A 775 39.27 82.40 -48.96
C GLY A 775 38.25 82.70 -47.87
N GLY A 776 37.67 81.67 -47.26
CA GLY A 776 36.78 81.88 -46.12
C GLY A 776 35.98 80.65 -45.73
N GLY A 777 36.40 79.96 -44.66
CA GLY A 777 35.71 78.76 -44.17
C GLY A 777 34.27 79.07 -43.75
N SER A 778 33.32 78.71 -44.62
CA SER A 778 31.87 78.88 -44.40
C SER A 778 31.42 78.27 -43.07
N LEU A 779 30.41 78.89 -42.44
CA LEU A 779 29.77 78.37 -41.23
C LEU A 779 29.33 76.90 -41.39
N ALA A 780 28.88 76.53 -42.59
CA ALA A 780 28.52 75.16 -42.95
C ALA A 780 29.72 74.20 -42.92
N GLN A 781 30.93 74.67 -43.28
CA GLN A 781 32.15 73.86 -43.21
C GLN A 781 32.58 73.63 -41.75
N LYS A 782 32.50 74.64 -40.88
CA LYS A 782 32.75 74.48 -39.43
C LYS A 782 31.74 73.54 -38.76
N GLN A 783 30.45 73.67 -39.07
CA GLN A 783 29.42 72.73 -38.58
C GLN A 783 29.66 71.31 -39.09
N LYS A 784 30.07 71.14 -40.35
CA LYS A 784 30.39 69.83 -40.93
C LYS A 784 31.64 69.19 -40.32
N ILE A 785 32.67 69.98 -40.00
CA ILE A 785 33.86 69.52 -39.26
C ILE A 785 33.45 69.08 -37.85
N SER A 786 32.72 69.90 -37.10
CA SER A 786 32.26 69.56 -35.75
C SER A 786 31.36 68.30 -35.72
N PHE A 787 30.49 68.14 -36.72
CA PHE A 787 29.68 66.93 -36.88
C PHE A 787 30.55 65.68 -37.18
N LEU A 788 31.57 65.81 -38.02
CA LEU A 788 32.50 64.72 -38.33
C LEU A 788 33.39 64.37 -37.12
N GLU A 789 33.87 65.35 -36.35
CA GLU A 789 34.64 65.15 -35.12
C GLU A 789 33.81 64.42 -34.06
N ASN A 790 32.55 64.81 -33.86
CA ASN A 790 31.66 64.18 -32.88
C ASN A 790 31.30 62.73 -33.30
N ASN A 791 31.07 62.47 -34.59
CA ASN A 791 30.92 61.11 -35.11
C ASN A 791 32.21 60.28 -34.96
N LEU A 792 33.38 60.89 -35.18
CA LEU A 792 34.67 60.21 -35.04
C LEU A 792 34.97 59.83 -33.58
N ASP A 793 34.61 60.68 -32.62
CA ASP A 793 34.74 60.38 -31.19
C ASP A 793 33.74 59.29 -30.72
N GLN A 794 32.49 59.32 -31.23
CA GLN A 794 31.54 58.22 -31.01
C GLN A 794 32.05 56.89 -31.59
N LEU A 795 32.52 56.90 -32.84
CA LEU A 795 33.09 55.71 -33.49
C LEU A 795 34.32 55.20 -32.75
N THR A 796 35.16 56.10 -32.21
CA THR A 796 36.33 55.77 -31.38
C THR A 796 35.91 55.14 -30.05
N LYS A 797 34.82 55.60 -29.41
CA LYS A 797 34.27 55.00 -28.19
C LYS A 797 33.72 53.60 -28.46
N VAL A 798 32.96 53.41 -29.53
CA VAL A 798 32.45 52.09 -29.95
C VAL A 798 33.60 51.15 -30.27
N HIS A 799 34.63 51.59 -31.01
CA HIS A 799 35.81 50.79 -31.29
C HIS A 799 36.56 50.38 -30.01
N LYS A 800 36.76 51.31 -29.06
CA LYS A 800 37.36 51.02 -27.74
C LYS A 800 36.51 50.08 -26.88
N GLN A 801 35.19 50.00 -27.09
CA GLN A 801 34.32 49.04 -26.42
C GLN A 801 34.45 47.66 -27.06
N LEU A 802 34.27 47.57 -28.39
CA LEU A 802 34.44 46.34 -29.16
C LEU A 802 35.81 45.68 -28.97
N VAL A 803 36.89 46.47 -28.81
CA VAL A 803 38.24 45.94 -28.51
C VAL A 803 38.33 45.33 -27.10
N ARG A 804 37.63 45.90 -26.10
CA ARG A 804 37.54 45.34 -24.74
C ARG A 804 36.69 44.07 -24.74
N ASP A 805 35.51 44.12 -25.34
CA ASP A 805 34.60 42.96 -25.42
C ASP A 805 35.27 41.78 -26.16
N ASN A 806 36.04 42.06 -27.23
CA ASN A 806 36.85 41.04 -27.91
C ASN A 806 38.01 40.49 -27.06
N ALA A 807 38.59 41.30 -26.15
CA ALA A 807 39.62 40.82 -25.24
C ALA A 807 39.01 39.89 -24.17
N ASP A 808 37.87 40.26 -23.61
CA ASP A 808 37.15 39.45 -22.61
C ASP A 808 36.64 38.13 -23.22
N LEU A 809 36.06 38.18 -24.42
CA LEU A 809 35.66 36.99 -25.18
C LEU A 809 36.86 36.06 -25.46
N ARG A 810 38.03 36.61 -25.82
CA ARG A 810 39.26 35.82 -26.01
C ARG A 810 39.75 35.14 -24.72
N CYS A 811 39.39 35.67 -23.54
CA CYS A 811 39.72 35.06 -22.26
C CYS A 811 38.69 34.01 -21.79
N GLU A 812 37.40 34.18 -22.11
CA GLU A 812 36.34 33.23 -21.71
C GLU A 812 36.18 32.04 -22.67
N LEU A 813 36.36 32.25 -23.98
CA LEU A 813 36.15 31.21 -24.98
C LEU A 813 37.04 29.95 -24.74
N PRO A 814 38.33 30.06 -24.38
CA PRO A 814 39.15 28.90 -23.99
C PRO A 814 38.67 28.17 -22.72
N LYS A 815 38.04 28.89 -21.77
CA LYS A 815 37.49 28.29 -20.54
C LYS A 815 36.23 27.48 -20.85
N LEU A 816 35.36 28.03 -21.70
CA LEU A 816 34.16 27.35 -22.20
C LEU A 816 34.52 26.12 -23.03
N GLU A 817 35.49 26.22 -23.94
CA GLU A 817 36.03 25.06 -24.67
C GLU A 817 36.58 23.99 -23.74
N LYS A 818 37.35 24.36 -22.70
CA LYS A 818 37.90 23.40 -21.74
C LYS A 818 36.79 22.68 -20.95
N ARG A 819 35.73 23.40 -20.57
CA ARG A 819 34.53 22.79 -19.95
C ARG A 819 33.82 21.84 -20.92
N LEU A 820 33.63 22.25 -22.18
CA LEU A 820 32.97 21.44 -23.21
C LEU A 820 33.75 20.16 -23.54
N ARG A 821 35.09 20.23 -23.64
CA ARG A 821 35.93 19.05 -23.84
C ARG A 821 35.84 18.08 -22.64
N ALA A 822 35.80 18.61 -21.41
CA ALA A 822 35.65 17.79 -20.21
C ALA A 822 34.28 17.10 -20.12
N THR A 823 33.19 17.76 -20.55
CA THR A 823 31.87 17.12 -20.61
C THR A 823 31.79 16.10 -21.74
N MET A 824 32.35 16.39 -22.92
CA MET A 824 32.43 15.44 -24.04
C MET A 824 33.18 14.16 -23.66
N GLU A 825 34.35 14.26 -23.01
CA GLU A 825 35.09 13.05 -22.61
C GLU A 825 34.35 12.26 -21.52
N ARG A 826 33.66 12.94 -20.59
CA ARG A 826 32.80 12.26 -19.60
C ARG A 826 31.62 11.53 -20.25
N VAL A 827 30.98 12.12 -21.25
CA VAL A 827 29.90 11.47 -22.03
C VAL A 827 30.44 10.25 -22.75
N LYS A 828 31.58 10.37 -23.44
CA LYS A 828 32.23 9.27 -24.17
C LYS A 828 32.64 8.10 -23.27
N VAL A 829 33.09 8.36 -22.04
CA VAL A 829 33.36 7.32 -21.03
C VAL A 829 32.06 6.61 -20.61
N LEU A 830 30.97 7.35 -20.41
CA LEU A 830 29.65 6.77 -20.07
C LEU A 830 29.06 5.96 -21.23
N GLU A 831 29.21 6.43 -22.48
CA GLU A 831 28.80 5.70 -23.68
C GLU A 831 29.59 4.40 -23.85
N ALA A 832 30.90 4.41 -23.58
CA ALA A 832 31.73 3.22 -23.60
C ALA A 832 31.27 2.19 -22.54
N ALA A 833 31.04 2.64 -21.30
CA ALA A 833 30.55 1.78 -20.22
C ALA A 833 29.14 1.21 -20.51
N LEU A 834 28.24 2.03 -21.08
CA LEU A 834 26.90 1.58 -21.49
C LEU A 834 26.97 0.55 -22.63
N LYS A 835 27.87 0.75 -23.58
CA LYS A 835 28.12 -0.21 -24.67
C LYS A 835 28.67 -1.53 -24.13
N GLU A 836 29.65 -1.50 -23.22
CA GLU A 836 30.21 -2.70 -22.60
C GLU A 836 29.15 -3.46 -21.79
N ALA A 837 28.32 -2.77 -21.01
CA ALA A 837 27.19 -3.36 -20.30
C ALA A 837 26.17 -4.03 -21.25
N LYS A 838 25.85 -3.37 -22.37
CA LYS A 838 24.96 -3.92 -23.41
C LYS A 838 25.56 -5.15 -24.10
N GLU A 839 26.87 -5.15 -24.36
CA GLU A 839 27.60 -6.29 -24.93
C GLU A 839 27.72 -7.45 -23.93
N GLY A 840 27.85 -7.17 -22.62
CA GLY A 840 27.74 -8.15 -21.54
C GLY A 840 26.37 -8.83 -21.53
N ALA A 841 25.29 -8.03 -21.41
CA ALA A 841 23.92 -8.54 -21.43
C ALA A 841 23.59 -9.35 -22.71
N MET A 842 24.12 -8.95 -23.87
CA MET A 842 23.98 -9.71 -25.12
C MET A 842 24.79 -11.03 -25.13
N ARG A 843 25.97 -11.07 -24.50
CA ARG A 843 26.74 -12.31 -24.31
C ARG A 843 26.00 -13.27 -23.38
N ASP A 844 25.42 -12.78 -22.30
CA ASP A 844 24.70 -13.60 -21.33
C ASP A 844 23.36 -14.09 -21.92
N ARG A 845 22.64 -13.25 -22.66
CA ARG A 845 21.47 -13.66 -23.44
C ARG A 845 21.82 -14.76 -24.46
N LYS A 846 22.97 -14.69 -25.14
CA LYS A 846 23.44 -15.75 -26.03
C LYS A 846 23.78 -17.04 -25.29
N ARG A 847 24.43 -16.97 -24.12
CA ARG A 847 24.68 -18.14 -23.26
C ARG A 847 23.39 -18.80 -22.81
N TYR A 848 22.43 -18.00 -22.34
CA TYR A 848 21.13 -18.49 -21.89
C TYR A 848 20.33 -19.13 -23.02
N GLN A 849 20.33 -18.52 -24.21
CA GLN A 849 19.70 -19.09 -25.41
C GLN A 849 20.33 -20.44 -25.80
N TYR A 850 21.67 -20.53 -25.79
CA TYR A 850 22.38 -21.78 -26.07
C TYR A 850 22.05 -22.87 -25.04
N GLU A 851 21.96 -22.53 -23.76
CA GLU A 851 21.58 -23.44 -22.68
C GLU A 851 20.13 -23.94 -22.83
N VAL A 852 19.20 -23.04 -23.14
CA VAL A 852 17.80 -23.34 -23.44
C VAL A 852 17.68 -24.27 -24.65
N ASP A 853 18.43 -24.03 -25.73
CA ASP A 853 18.37 -24.86 -26.92
C ASP A 853 19.06 -26.22 -26.72
N ARG A 854 20.12 -26.30 -25.89
CA ARG A 854 20.70 -27.58 -25.42
C ARG A 854 19.68 -28.38 -24.60
N ILE A 855 18.92 -27.73 -23.72
CA ILE A 855 17.86 -28.37 -22.94
C ILE A 855 16.72 -28.85 -23.85
N LYS A 856 16.28 -28.03 -24.81
CA LYS A 856 15.28 -28.44 -25.81
C LYS A 856 15.75 -29.64 -26.63
N GLU A 857 17.02 -29.69 -27.03
CA GLU A 857 17.59 -30.84 -27.75
C GLU A 857 17.59 -32.10 -26.88
N ALA A 858 18.05 -32.00 -25.63
CA ALA A 858 18.02 -33.12 -24.68
C ALA A 858 16.58 -33.62 -24.41
N VAL A 859 15.60 -32.71 -24.29
CA VAL A 859 14.18 -33.05 -24.17
C VAL A 859 13.65 -33.70 -25.46
N ARG A 860 14.02 -33.21 -26.65
CA ARG A 860 13.60 -33.79 -27.92
C ARG A 860 14.15 -35.21 -28.10
N GLN A 861 15.43 -35.43 -27.78
CA GLN A 861 16.04 -36.77 -27.77
C GLN A 861 15.38 -37.70 -26.75
N LYS A 862 15.09 -37.22 -25.53
CA LYS A 862 14.42 -38.01 -24.49
C LYS A 862 12.96 -38.35 -24.87
N ASN A 863 12.28 -37.47 -25.60
CA ASN A 863 10.94 -37.74 -26.15
C ASN A 863 10.96 -38.68 -27.35
N LEU A 864 12.00 -38.63 -28.21
CA LEU A 864 12.23 -39.63 -29.26
C LEU A 864 12.52 -41.00 -28.64
N ALA A 865 13.38 -41.08 -27.61
CA ALA A 865 13.69 -42.31 -26.89
C ALA A 865 12.47 -42.91 -26.16
N ARG A 866 11.52 -42.08 -25.70
CA ARG A 866 10.21 -42.54 -25.20
C ARG A 866 9.26 -43.05 -26.29
N ARG A 867 9.53 -42.79 -27.57
CA ARG A 867 8.70 -43.23 -28.70
C ARG A 867 9.22 -44.54 -29.33
N GLY A 868 9.61 -45.48 -28.48
CA GLY A 868 10.00 -46.84 -28.88
C GLY A 868 8.81 -47.81 -28.82
N HIS A 869 8.52 -48.47 -29.96
CA HIS A 869 7.62 -49.63 -30.08
C HIS A 869 6.15 -49.43 -29.69
N ALA A 870 5.43 -48.58 -30.44
CA ALA A 870 3.99 -48.76 -30.61
C ALA A 870 3.74 -49.97 -31.54
N ALA A 871 3.06 -51.01 -31.05
CA ALA A 871 2.75 -52.19 -31.85
C ALA A 871 1.79 -51.84 -33.01
N GLN A 872 2.11 -52.34 -34.22
CA GLN A 872 1.24 -52.21 -35.37
C GLN A 872 0.03 -53.16 -35.23
N ILE A 873 -1.09 -52.62 -34.76
CA ILE A 873 -2.40 -53.28 -34.91
C ILE A 873 -2.84 -53.10 -36.37
N ALA A 874 -3.06 -54.21 -37.06
CA ALA A 874 -3.44 -54.23 -38.47
C ALA A 874 -4.80 -53.55 -38.70
N LYS A 875 -4.88 -52.69 -39.72
CA LYS A 875 -6.16 -52.18 -40.24
C LYS A 875 -6.70 -53.13 -41.33
N PRO A 876 -8.01 -53.32 -41.44
CA PRO A 876 -8.59 -54.08 -42.54
C PRO A 876 -8.40 -53.36 -43.88
N ILE A 877 -8.24 -54.15 -44.93
CA ILE A 877 -7.94 -53.71 -46.29
C ILE A 877 -9.15 -53.02 -46.92
N ARG A 878 -8.94 -51.83 -47.51
CA ARG A 878 -9.71 -51.36 -48.67
C ARG A 878 -8.76 -50.75 -49.69
N ALA A 879 -9.05 -51.00 -50.97
CA ALA A 879 -8.03 -50.97 -52.03
C ALA A 879 -7.76 -49.58 -52.64
N GLY A 880 -6.54 -49.41 -53.14
CA GLY A 880 -6.23 -48.50 -54.25
C GLY A 880 -5.26 -47.35 -53.95
N GLN A 881 -3.95 -47.55 -54.20
CA GLN A 881 -3.15 -46.85 -55.24
C GLN A 881 -1.63 -47.13 -55.07
N HIS A 882 -0.89 -47.04 -56.18
CA HIS A 882 0.51 -47.47 -56.30
C HIS A 882 1.55 -46.39 -55.90
N PRO A 883 2.79 -46.78 -55.55
CA PRO A 883 3.86 -45.86 -55.16
C PRO A 883 4.75 -45.41 -56.34
N HIS A 884 5.36 -44.23 -56.21
CA HIS A 884 6.54 -43.81 -57.00
C HIS A 884 7.74 -43.52 -56.10
N GLN A 885 8.94 -43.82 -56.60
CA GLN A 885 10.23 -43.73 -55.91
C GLN A 885 10.84 -42.33 -55.97
N ALA A 886 11.73 -42.00 -55.02
CA ALA A 886 12.78 -41.00 -55.20
C ALA A 886 14.05 -41.42 -54.44
N THR A 887 15.22 -41.10 -55.00
CA THR A 887 16.51 -41.72 -54.67
C THR A 887 17.46 -40.83 -53.85
N THR A 888 18.42 -41.51 -53.23
CA THR A 888 19.66 -41.05 -52.57
C THR A 888 20.39 -39.86 -53.21
N ASN A 889 21.10 -39.06 -52.40
CA ASN A 889 22.59 -39.01 -52.44
C ASN A 889 23.26 -38.14 -51.34
N GLN A 890 24.32 -38.69 -50.74
CA GLN A 890 25.51 -38.02 -50.16
C GLN A 890 26.51 -37.64 -51.29
N PRO A 891 27.74 -37.10 -51.11
CA PRO A 891 28.63 -36.97 -49.92
C PRO A 891 29.22 -35.53 -49.80
N THR A 892 30.31 -35.18 -49.10
CA THR A 892 31.39 -35.88 -48.34
C THR A 892 31.61 -35.22 -46.99
#